data_AF-A0A0M4CDV5-F1
#
_entry.id   AF-A0A0M4CDV5-F1
#
_cell.length_a   1.000
_cell.length_b   1.000
_cell.length_c   1.000
_cell.angle_alpha   90.00
_cell.angle_beta   90.00
_cell.angle_gamma   90.00
#
_symmetry.space_group_name_H-M   'P 1'
#
loop_
_entity.id
_entity.type
_entity.pdbx_description
1 polymer ?
#
loop_
_entity_poly.entity_id
_entity_poly.type
_entity_poly.pdbx_seq_one_letter_code
_entity_poly.pdbx_strand_id
1 'polypeptide(L)'
;MTSKNSMNLPIELATLADQAVEKVRNWLEYSKKESVPNADAKRLAAVLQDPNGLDFTVGFVDRVVRTEDRDAAAHALNELGKIAPSTMSFLDRAQIQAGSLLGKALPNVVVPAARARIRQMVGHMIVDARDKQFGKAVAEIQSDGHRLNINLLGEAVLGRKEAAKHLDDTVRLLRRPDVDYVSIKVSSVASQISMWGFEDTVEYVVEQLTPLYKEAAKAPQGSKFINLDMEEYRDLRLTMEVFTRLLSLPEVTGLEAGIVLQAYLPDALGAIQELSEFGRERVQAGGAGIKVRLVKGANLAMENVHAEIAGWPIATEPSKQATDANYKRVLYWTMRKENMEGLRLGVAGHNLFDIAFAHLLSVERGVADRVEFEMLQGMASDQARAVSKDVGDLLLYVPAVRPEEFDVAISYLVRRLEENAANENFMSAIFDLDADNPAFKREEGRFRASISDLATLIDAPAPGPNHTQDRTVEESKELVDAHLHPFANEPDTNPALAQNQEWAELALKRAADPGWLEQQARPDVVEEEGVDKLIAEVREAALLWAARPAEERARILYKTADILAMRRGHLVSVAAAEVGKSVEQSDPEISEAIDFARYYAQLALQLDGVDNAEFTPDRLVVVTPPWNFPIAIPAGSTFAALAAGAGVIHKPSKPSQHCSAAVVQALWDAGVPREVLKCVYPGHRDAGRALISHDLVDRVILTGSSETAAMFSSWRPELTINGETSGKNAIVITPSADRDLAVADLVKSAFGHAGQKCSAASLGILVGSVYESERFRRQLVDAASSLIVDWPNNPSATVGPLTELPSDKLKHALTTLEEGESWLLEPRQLDDTGRLWSPGIKDGVSPGTFFHLTEVFGPVLGLMRAETLEEAIELQNGNDFGLTGGLQSLDADEVRTWLDSVDVGNAYVNRGITGAIVQRQSFGGWKKSSVGLGSKAGGPNYVMLMGTWADAPALEAPRTATALINNLDLPGEDIEWLEKANASDERAWSTEFGTPRDPSGLTVEANIFRYRPADVVLLVNDDALPREVARTLLAARRSGAHLRVLQSPGVSEPVKDVLAASPVHVETVDESVLITNLLRGTYDVGASVRIRSVGTLSDTLRERLAVRPEVALLDDPVTSSGRVELRYWVKEQAVSMTLHRFGNPVSAFHELAEELKR
;
A
#
# COMPACT_ATOMS: atom_id res chain seq x y z
N MET A 1 -24.01 36.88 -10.62
CA MET A 1 -24.78 38.05 -10.15
C MET A 1 -24.28 38.43 -8.78
N THR A 2 -23.81 39.66 -8.65
CA THR A 2 -23.14 40.29 -7.51
C THR A 2 -24.13 40.83 -6.48
N SER A 3 -24.02 40.39 -5.23
CA SER A 3 -24.38 41.16 -4.02
C SER A 3 -23.72 40.50 -2.81
N LYS A 4 -22.53 41.01 -2.45
CA LYS A 4 -21.81 40.68 -1.21
C LYS A 4 -22.65 41.11 -0.01
N ASN A 5 -23.02 40.18 0.86
CA ASN A 5 -23.27 40.48 2.27
C ASN A 5 -21.93 40.87 2.88
N SER A 6 -21.66 42.17 3.04
CA SER A 6 -20.60 42.63 3.94
C SER A 6 -21.06 42.38 5.37
N MET A 7 -20.77 41.20 5.92
CA MET A 7 -20.80 41.04 7.38
C MET A 7 -19.72 41.96 7.96
N ASN A 8 -20.11 42.85 8.86
CA ASN A 8 -19.17 43.72 9.56
C ASN A 8 -18.26 42.84 10.42
N LEU A 9 -16.96 42.85 10.14
CA LEU A 9 -15.97 42.22 11.02
C LEU A 9 -16.10 42.80 12.45
N PRO A 10 -15.96 41.97 13.51
CA PRO A 10 -15.80 42.47 14.86
C PRO A 10 -14.71 43.55 14.91
N ILE A 11 -14.99 44.66 15.60
CA ILE A 11 -14.10 45.85 15.63
C ILE A 11 -12.70 45.47 16.13
N GLU A 12 -12.61 44.56 17.12
CA GLU A 12 -11.35 44.00 17.63
C GLU A 12 -10.52 43.36 16.50
N LEU A 13 -11.12 42.44 15.71
CA LEU A 13 -10.41 41.75 14.63
C LEU A 13 -9.98 42.69 13.51
N ALA A 14 -10.81 43.66 13.13
CA ALA A 14 -10.46 44.64 12.13
C ALA A 14 -9.26 45.49 12.58
N THR A 15 -9.27 45.93 13.84
CA THR A 15 -8.19 46.73 14.44
C THR A 15 -6.90 45.93 14.54
N LEU A 16 -6.96 44.70 15.07
CA LEU A 16 -5.81 43.80 15.17
C LEU A 16 -5.22 43.46 13.80
N ALA A 17 -6.06 43.28 12.78
CA ALA A 17 -5.60 42.98 11.42
C ALA A 17 -4.80 44.15 10.83
N ASP A 18 -5.29 45.39 10.96
CA ASP A 18 -4.59 46.57 10.46
C ASP A 18 -3.26 46.80 11.20
N GLN A 19 -3.27 46.66 12.53
CA GLN A 19 -2.05 46.77 13.33
C GLN A 19 -1.04 45.66 13.01
N ALA A 20 -1.51 44.42 12.77
CA ALA A 20 -0.63 43.31 12.41
C ALA A 20 0.07 43.58 11.08
N VAL A 21 -0.64 44.09 10.07
CA VAL A 21 -0.06 44.46 8.77
C VAL A 21 1.00 45.55 8.93
N GLU A 22 0.73 46.57 9.74
CA GLU A 22 1.70 47.64 10.03
C GLU A 22 2.94 47.10 10.77
N LYS A 23 2.75 46.24 11.76
CA LYS A 23 3.83 45.58 12.50
C LYS A 23 4.74 44.77 11.58
N VAL A 24 4.17 43.99 10.66
CA VAL A 24 4.94 43.24 9.66
C VAL A 24 5.73 44.17 8.74
N ARG A 25 5.14 45.30 8.29
CA ARG A 25 5.88 46.31 7.51
C ARG A 25 7.10 46.81 8.28
N ASN A 26 6.95 47.13 9.57
CA ASN A 26 8.04 47.58 10.43
C ASN A 26 9.14 46.52 10.61
N TRP A 27 8.77 45.25 10.80
CA TRP A 27 9.74 44.15 10.89
C TRP A 27 10.54 43.95 9.60
N LEU A 28 9.88 44.05 8.44
CA LEU A 28 10.57 43.93 7.14
C LEU A 28 11.53 45.11 6.89
N GLU A 29 11.11 46.33 7.20
CA GLU A 29 12.00 47.51 7.10
C GLU A 29 13.22 47.42 8.03
N TYR A 30 13.03 46.87 9.24
CA TYR A 30 14.13 46.64 10.19
C TYR A 30 15.08 45.55 9.70
N SER A 31 14.54 44.40 9.32
CA SER A 31 15.30 43.26 8.77
C SER A 31 16.23 43.69 7.62
N LYS A 32 15.71 44.54 6.71
CA LYS A 32 16.48 45.08 5.58
C LYS A 32 17.67 45.94 5.99
N LYS A 33 17.55 46.72 7.08
CA LYS A 33 18.61 47.60 7.59
C LYS A 33 19.73 46.83 8.29
N GLU A 34 19.39 45.74 8.95
CA GLU A 34 20.29 44.92 9.80
C GLU A 34 20.72 43.60 9.13
N SER A 35 20.39 43.41 7.85
CA SER A 35 20.64 42.17 7.12
C SER A 35 22.14 41.86 7.04
N VAL A 36 22.51 40.66 7.48
CA VAL A 36 23.87 40.14 7.33
C VAL A 36 23.90 39.18 6.13
N PRO A 37 24.79 39.37 5.13
CA PRO A 37 24.83 38.48 3.97
C PRO A 37 25.20 37.03 4.36
N ASN A 38 24.23 36.10 4.32
CA ASN A 38 24.50 34.66 4.33
C ASN A 38 24.56 34.12 2.90
N ALA A 39 25.77 33.81 2.42
CA ALA A 39 25.99 33.37 1.04
C ALA A 39 25.39 31.98 0.73
N ASP A 40 25.32 31.08 1.71
CA ASP A 40 24.85 29.71 1.50
C ASP A 40 23.32 29.63 1.48
N ALA A 41 22.64 30.38 2.36
CA ALA A 41 21.18 30.52 2.32
C ALA A 41 20.70 31.13 0.99
N LYS A 42 21.41 32.16 0.48
CA LYS A 42 21.10 32.76 -0.83
C LYS A 42 21.29 31.79 -1.99
N ARG A 43 22.32 30.93 -1.94
CA ARG A 43 22.54 29.90 -2.96
C ARG A 43 21.42 28.87 -2.97
N LEU A 44 21.01 28.39 -1.80
CA LEU A 44 19.93 27.43 -1.68
C LEU A 44 18.59 28.00 -2.18
N ALA A 45 18.27 29.25 -1.79
CA ALA A 45 17.08 29.93 -2.28
C ALA A 45 17.09 30.08 -3.81
N ALA A 46 18.23 30.47 -4.41
CA ALA A 46 18.36 30.57 -5.86
C ALA A 46 18.12 29.22 -6.55
N VAL A 47 18.60 28.12 -5.97
CA VAL A 47 18.36 26.76 -6.48
C VAL A 47 16.87 26.43 -6.46
N LEU A 48 16.19 26.64 -5.32
CA LEU A 48 14.77 26.29 -5.14
C LEU A 48 13.80 27.17 -5.97
N GLN A 49 14.23 28.34 -6.44
CA GLN A 49 13.45 29.19 -7.35
C GLN A 49 13.41 28.68 -8.80
N ASP A 50 14.29 27.73 -9.17
CA ASP A 50 14.26 27.11 -10.50
C ASP A 50 13.13 26.07 -10.57
N PRO A 51 12.42 25.92 -11.70
CA PRO A 51 11.39 24.88 -11.87
C PRO A 51 11.88 23.46 -11.58
N ASN A 52 13.16 23.16 -11.86
CA ASN A 52 13.77 21.86 -11.58
C ASN A 52 14.52 21.84 -10.23
N GLY A 53 14.51 22.95 -9.50
CA GLY A 53 15.28 23.17 -8.28
C GLY A 53 14.96 22.20 -7.16
N LEU A 54 13.66 21.97 -6.94
CA LEU A 54 13.18 21.05 -5.91
C LEU A 54 13.54 19.61 -6.25
N ASP A 55 13.15 19.13 -7.44
CA ASP A 55 13.46 17.77 -7.93
C ASP A 55 14.96 17.48 -7.91
N PHE A 56 15.78 18.44 -8.35
CA PHE A 56 17.24 18.33 -8.29
C PHE A 56 17.73 18.18 -6.85
N THR A 57 17.27 19.05 -5.94
CA THR A 57 17.80 19.09 -4.57
C THR A 57 17.35 17.87 -3.77
N VAL A 58 16.06 17.52 -3.84
CA VAL A 58 15.49 16.32 -3.20
C VAL A 58 16.15 15.08 -3.77
N GLY A 59 16.22 14.96 -5.10
CA GLY A 59 16.86 13.82 -5.75
C GLY A 59 18.33 13.67 -5.37
N PHE A 60 19.08 14.75 -5.22
CA PHE A 60 20.49 14.69 -4.79
C PHE A 60 20.62 14.23 -3.34
N VAL A 61 19.84 14.83 -2.45
CA VAL A 61 19.84 14.53 -1.02
C VAL A 61 19.43 13.06 -0.81
N ASP A 62 18.40 12.58 -1.52
CA ASP A 62 17.85 11.23 -1.34
C ASP A 62 18.59 10.13 -2.13
N ARG A 63 19.09 10.41 -3.35
CA ARG A 63 19.74 9.38 -4.19
C ARG A 63 21.27 9.44 -4.25
N VAL A 64 21.90 10.54 -3.80
CA VAL A 64 23.38 10.69 -3.80
C VAL A 64 23.95 10.72 -2.38
N VAL A 65 23.32 11.49 -1.48
CA VAL A 65 23.82 11.65 -0.11
C VAL A 65 23.47 10.43 0.74
N ARG A 66 22.23 9.94 0.66
CA ARG A 66 21.75 8.81 1.46
C ARG A 66 22.27 7.45 1.02
N THR A 67 22.36 7.21 -0.29
CA THR A 67 22.80 5.93 -0.86
C THR A 67 24.21 5.58 -0.39
N GLU A 68 24.43 4.50 0.38
CA GLU A 68 25.79 4.17 0.83
C GLU A 68 26.70 3.75 -0.31
N ASP A 69 26.14 3.05 -1.28
CA ASP A 69 26.83 2.56 -2.47
C ASP A 69 27.29 3.71 -3.35
N ARG A 70 28.58 3.72 -3.67
CA ARG A 70 29.20 4.82 -4.40
C ARG A 70 28.89 4.77 -5.89
N ASP A 71 28.65 3.60 -6.44
CA ASP A 71 28.36 3.44 -7.85
C ASP A 71 26.92 3.83 -8.14
N ALA A 72 25.97 3.39 -7.31
CA ALA A 72 24.59 3.83 -7.37
C ALA A 72 24.45 5.35 -7.13
N ALA A 73 25.18 5.90 -6.14
CA ALA A 73 25.21 7.36 -5.91
C ALA A 73 25.82 8.13 -7.09
N ALA A 74 26.84 7.58 -7.76
CA ALA A 74 27.42 8.18 -8.95
C ALA A 74 26.47 8.11 -10.16
N HIS A 75 25.70 7.03 -10.29
CA HIS A 75 24.66 6.91 -11.30
C HIS A 75 23.55 7.95 -11.08
N ALA A 76 23.05 8.08 -9.86
CA ALA A 76 22.08 9.11 -9.50
C ALA A 76 22.62 10.53 -9.76
N LEU A 77 23.89 10.80 -9.44
CA LEU A 77 24.54 12.08 -9.74
C LEU A 77 24.59 12.35 -11.26
N ASN A 78 24.75 11.32 -12.09
CA ASN A 78 24.73 11.44 -13.53
C ASN A 78 23.35 11.91 -14.03
N GLU A 79 22.28 11.29 -13.55
CA GLU A 79 20.89 11.64 -13.88
C GLU A 79 20.54 13.06 -13.43
N LEU A 80 20.83 13.40 -12.18
CA LEU A 80 20.54 14.72 -11.62
C LEU A 80 21.33 15.83 -12.30
N GLY A 81 22.54 15.54 -12.79
CA GLY A 81 23.33 16.48 -13.56
C GLY A 81 22.63 16.98 -14.84
N LYS A 82 21.67 16.21 -15.40
CA LYS A 82 20.89 16.59 -16.58
C LYS A 82 19.85 17.67 -16.27
N ILE A 83 19.32 17.67 -15.06
CA ILE A 83 18.30 18.63 -14.58
C ILE A 83 18.90 19.72 -13.67
N ALA A 84 20.23 19.91 -13.72
CA ALA A 84 20.93 20.88 -12.89
C ALA A 84 20.38 22.31 -13.08
N PRO A 85 19.93 23.00 -12.01
CA PRO A 85 19.24 24.28 -12.09
C PRO A 85 19.99 25.39 -12.85
N SER A 86 19.22 26.16 -13.63
CA SER A 86 19.69 27.27 -14.47
C SER A 86 20.04 28.54 -13.67
N THR A 87 19.56 28.61 -12.43
CA THR A 87 19.80 29.68 -11.45
C THR A 87 21.12 29.54 -10.68
N MET A 88 21.76 28.36 -10.69
CA MET A 88 23.06 28.14 -10.06
C MET A 88 24.19 28.97 -10.70
N SER A 89 25.26 29.21 -9.95
CA SER A 89 26.46 29.86 -10.51
C SER A 89 27.07 29.01 -11.62
N PHE A 90 27.71 29.65 -12.61
CA PHE A 90 28.37 28.95 -13.71
C PHE A 90 29.39 27.91 -13.21
N LEU A 91 30.13 28.24 -12.15
CA LEU A 91 31.12 27.35 -11.55
C LEU A 91 30.48 26.13 -10.88
N ASP A 92 29.40 26.33 -10.09
CA ASP A 92 28.72 25.22 -9.42
C ASP A 92 28.06 24.29 -10.47
N ARG A 93 27.45 24.85 -11.53
CA ARG A 93 26.89 24.04 -12.63
C ARG A 93 27.98 23.27 -13.38
N ALA A 94 29.09 23.91 -13.71
CA ALA A 94 30.21 23.25 -14.38
C ALA A 94 30.81 22.13 -13.51
N GLN A 95 30.88 22.31 -12.19
CA GLN A 95 31.31 21.28 -11.25
C GLN A 95 30.35 20.09 -11.19
N ILE A 96 29.03 20.34 -11.16
CA ILE A 96 28.01 19.27 -11.18
C ILE A 96 28.07 18.51 -12.51
N GLN A 97 28.21 19.19 -13.64
CA GLN A 97 28.33 18.55 -14.96
C GLN A 97 29.64 17.76 -15.10
N ALA A 98 30.75 18.29 -14.60
CA ALA A 98 32.02 17.55 -14.59
C ALA A 98 31.92 16.32 -13.66
N GLY A 99 31.31 16.47 -12.49
CA GLY A 99 31.06 15.39 -11.54
C GLY A 99 30.10 14.34 -12.09
N SER A 100 29.05 14.75 -12.81
CA SER A 100 28.09 13.84 -13.43
C SER A 100 28.75 12.98 -14.50
N LEU A 101 29.68 13.53 -15.28
CA LEU A 101 30.44 12.81 -16.31
C LEU A 101 31.54 11.91 -15.72
N LEU A 102 32.32 12.43 -14.76
CA LEU A 102 33.45 11.71 -14.16
C LEU A 102 33.02 10.70 -13.08
N GLY A 103 31.82 10.85 -12.51
CA GLY A 103 31.31 10.04 -11.41
C GLY A 103 31.29 8.55 -11.72
N LYS A 104 30.94 8.17 -12.97
CA LYS A 104 30.94 6.76 -13.41
C LYS A 104 32.34 6.13 -13.45
N ALA A 105 33.38 6.93 -13.70
CA ALA A 105 34.76 6.43 -13.81
C ALA A 105 35.55 6.54 -12.50
N LEU A 106 35.22 7.52 -11.65
CA LEU A 106 35.91 7.80 -10.37
C LEU A 106 34.93 8.02 -9.21
N PRO A 107 34.02 7.07 -8.93
CA PRO A 107 32.96 7.21 -7.91
C PRO A 107 33.53 7.44 -6.51
N ASN A 108 34.67 6.79 -6.22
CA ASN A 108 35.41 6.92 -4.96
C ASN A 108 35.99 8.31 -4.67
N VAL A 109 36.07 9.19 -5.67
CA VAL A 109 36.56 10.56 -5.52
C VAL A 109 35.42 11.56 -5.64
N VAL A 110 34.56 11.38 -6.66
CA VAL A 110 33.50 12.33 -6.99
C VAL A 110 32.39 12.31 -5.95
N VAL A 111 31.90 11.13 -5.54
CA VAL A 111 30.76 11.03 -4.60
C VAL A 111 31.11 11.62 -3.23
N PRO A 112 32.27 11.33 -2.60
CA PRO A 112 32.65 11.98 -1.35
C PRO A 112 32.75 13.51 -1.46
N ALA A 113 33.28 14.03 -2.57
CA ALA A 113 33.36 15.47 -2.81
C ALA A 113 31.97 16.10 -2.97
N ALA A 114 31.08 15.44 -3.73
CA ALA A 114 29.69 15.84 -3.93
C ALA A 114 28.90 15.88 -2.60
N ARG A 115 29.04 14.84 -1.77
CA ARG A 115 28.45 14.78 -0.42
C ARG A 115 28.98 15.88 0.48
N ALA A 116 30.29 16.11 0.49
CA ALA A 116 30.90 17.17 1.30
C ALA A 116 30.37 18.56 0.91
N ARG A 117 30.20 18.82 -0.39
CA ARG A 117 29.67 20.09 -0.90
C ARG A 117 28.23 20.33 -0.46
N ILE A 118 27.35 19.33 -0.57
CA ILE A 118 25.96 19.48 -0.10
C ILE A 118 25.88 19.61 1.41
N ARG A 119 26.64 18.82 2.19
CA ARG A 119 26.72 19.00 3.64
C ARG A 119 27.16 20.42 4.02
N GLN A 120 28.04 21.05 3.24
CA GLN A 120 28.38 22.46 3.44
C GLN A 120 27.17 23.38 3.15
N MET A 121 26.40 23.12 2.10
CA MET A 121 25.24 23.94 1.72
C MET A 121 24.08 23.82 2.71
N VAL A 122 23.76 22.62 3.20
CA VAL A 122 22.62 22.39 4.12
C VAL A 122 23.03 22.31 5.60
N GLY A 123 24.33 22.30 5.89
CA GLY A 123 24.86 22.12 7.25
C GLY A 123 24.54 23.27 8.21
N HIS A 124 24.06 24.42 7.70
CA HIS A 124 23.54 25.50 8.56
C HIS A 124 22.13 25.20 9.11
N MET A 125 21.43 24.21 8.55
CA MET A 125 20.08 23.78 8.95
C MET A 125 20.09 22.63 9.96
N ILE A 126 21.24 21.96 10.19
CA ILE A 126 21.36 20.83 11.10
C ILE A 126 22.62 20.96 11.94
N VAL A 127 22.48 20.78 13.25
CA VAL A 127 23.60 20.80 14.19
C VAL A 127 24.25 19.43 14.32
N ASP A 128 25.58 19.42 14.36
CA ASP A 128 26.38 18.21 14.65
C ASP A 128 26.21 17.81 16.13
N ALA A 129 25.64 16.64 16.37
CA ALA A 129 25.32 16.13 17.71
C ALA A 129 26.54 15.58 18.49
N ARG A 130 27.77 15.68 17.98
CA ARG A 130 28.97 15.31 18.75
C ARG A 130 29.22 16.32 19.86
N ASP A 131 29.50 15.84 21.07
CA ASP A 131 29.45 16.64 22.31
C ASP A 131 30.15 18.01 22.24
N LYS A 132 31.34 18.08 21.62
CA LYS A 132 32.14 19.32 21.50
C LYS A 132 31.57 20.27 20.43
N GLN A 133 31.21 19.73 19.27
CA GLN A 133 30.65 20.49 18.15
C GLN A 133 29.27 21.02 18.50
N PHE A 134 28.45 20.17 19.11
CA PHE A 134 27.14 20.51 19.63
C PHE A 134 27.21 21.66 20.62
N GLY A 135 28.04 21.55 21.67
CA GLY A 135 28.15 22.62 22.68
C GLY A 135 28.66 23.95 22.09
N LYS A 136 29.55 23.91 21.09
CA LYS A 136 29.99 25.11 20.37
C LYS A 136 28.83 25.74 19.59
N ALA A 137 28.08 24.95 18.83
CA ALA A 137 26.95 25.42 18.04
C ALA A 137 25.83 25.98 18.94
N VAL A 138 25.51 25.29 20.04
CA VAL A 138 24.53 25.77 21.04
C VAL A 138 24.96 27.11 21.61
N ALA A 139 26.20 27.25 22.06
CA ALA A 139 26.71 28.52 22.60
C ALA A 139 26.71 29.66 21.56
N GLU A 140 26.97 29.35 20.30
CA GLU A 140 26.93 30.32 19.20
C GLU A 140 25.50 30.79 18.92
N ILE A 141 24.54 29.87 18.84
CA ILE A 141 23.12 30.22 18.58
C ILE A 141 22.51 30.95 19.80
N GLN A 142 22.87 30.56 21.03
CA GLN A 142 22.41 31.22 22.26
C GLN A 142 23.03 32.61 22.49
N SER A 143 24.07 32.98 21.74
CA SER A 143 24.73 34.28 21.94
C SER A 143 23.82 35.49 21.69
N ASP A 144 22.74 35.29 20.91
CA ASP A 144 21.71 36.29 20.63
C ASP A 144 20.59 36.34 21.70
N GLY A 145 20.70 35.56 22.79
CA GLY A 145 19.74 35.52 23.90
C GLY A 145 18.59 34.51 23.72
N HIS A 146 18.50 33.85 22.57
CA HIS A 146 17.44 32.90 22.26
C HIS A 146 17.60 31.55 22.98
N ARG A 147 16.46 30.95 23.34
CA ARG A 147 16.40 29.57 23.88
C ARG A 147 16.33 28.58 22.72
N LEU A 148 16.77 27.34 22.93
CA LEU A 148 16.80 26.32 21.89
C LEU A 148 15.92 25.15 22.26
N ASN A 149 15.04 24.74 21.35
CA ASN A 149 14.42 23.42 21.36
C ASN A 149 15.27 22.48 20.51
N ILE A 150 15.92 21.51 21.15
CA ILE A 150 16.74 20.53 20.45
C ILE A 150 15.88 19.32 20.07
N ASN A 151 15.80 19.02 18.78
CA ASN A 151 15.24 17.75 18.30
C ASN A 151 16.37 16.86 17.78
N LEU A 152 16.56 15.70 18.38
CA LEU A 152 17.54 14.73 17.92
C LEU A 152 16.93 13.88 16.80
N LEU A 153 17.51 13.98 15.61
CA LEU A 153 17.18 13.11 14.49
C LEU A 153 17.98 11.80 14.62
N GLY A 154 17.36 10.68 14.27
CA GLY A 154 18.00 9.36 14.24
C GLY A 154 17.14 8.38 13.42
N GLU A 155 17.65 7.17 13.19
CA GLU A 155 17.11 6.22 12.21
C GLU A 155 15.60 5.95 12.40
N ALA A 156 14.94 5.50 11.33
CA ALA A 156 13.55 5.10 11.41
C ALA A 156 13.36 4.03 12.49
N VAL A 157 12.37 4.22 13.35
CA VAL A 157 12.06 3.29 14.45
C VAL A 157 11.16 2.20 13.91
N LEU A 158 11.79 1.13 13.41
CA LEU A 158 11.08 -0.07 12.94
C LEU A 158 10.95 -1.14 14.04
N GLY A 159 11.82 -1.09 15.05
CA GLY A 159 11.85 -2.03 16.17
C GLY A 159 12.19 -1.40 17.52
N ARG A 160 12.13 -2.22 18.56
CA ARG A 160 12.26 -1.82 19.97
C ARG A 160 13.68 -1.40 20.33
N LYS A 161 14.71 -1.95 19.67
CA LYS A 161 16.10 -1.56 19.98
C LYS A 161 16.40 -0.16 19.50
N GLU A 162 15.99 0.20 18.28
CA GLU A 162 16.16 1.57 17.79
C GLU A 162 15.31 2.55 18.61
N ALA A 163 14.08 2.18 18.97
CA ALA A 163 13.23 2.97 19.88
C ALA A 163 13.93 3.27 21.23
N ALA A 164 14.52 2.23 21.85
CA ALA A 164 15.26 2.36 23.11
C ALA A 164 16.52 3.21 22.94
N LYS A 165 17.26 3.05 21.83
CA LYS A 165 18.44 3.88 21.51
C LYS A 165 18.07 5.36 21.40
N HIS A 166 16.99 5.70 20.70
CA HIS A 166 16.50 7.07 20.57
C HIS A 166 16.12 7.68 21.93
N LEU A 167 15.45 6.91 22.77
CA LEU A 167 15.11 7.32 24.13
C LEU A 167 16.38 7.59 24.96
N ASP A 168 17.34 6.67 24.94
CA ASP A 168 18.61 6.79 25.67
C ASP A 168 19.44 8.00 25.21
N ASP A 169 19.52 8.22 23.90
CA ASP A 169 20.21 9.39 23.33
C ASP A 169 19.51 10.70 23.73
N THR A 170 18.17 10.72 23.79
CA THR A 170 17.42 11.88 24.27
C THR A 170 17.64 12.13 25.76
N VAL A 171 17.66 11.08 26.60
CA VAL A 171 17.98 11.18 28.03
C VAL A 171 19.40 11.74 28.21
N ARG A 172 20.37 11.26 27.42
CA ARG A 172 21.75 11.77 27.44
C ARG A 172 21.79 13.25 27.07
N LEU A 173 21.05 13.66 26.03
CA LEU A 173 20.96 15.05 25.59
C LEU A 173 20.36 15.93 26.69
N LEU A 174 19.26 15.51 27.31
CA LEU A 174 18.57 16.22 28.39
C LEU A 174 19.47 16.44 29.63
N ARG A 175 20.35 15.48 29.94
CA ARG A 175 21.31 15.58 31.06
C ARG A 175 22.39 16.63 30.87
N ARG A 176 22.60 17.11 29.65
CA ARG A 176 23.64 18.11 29.41
C ARG A 176 23.28 19.44 30.10
N PRO A 177 24.26 20.17 30.65
CA PRO A 177 24.00 21.44 31.33
C PRO A 177 23.67 22.58 30.36
N ASP A 178 23.97 22.44 29.06
CA ASP A 178 23.72 23.42 28.01
C ASP A 178 22.42 23.17 27.22
N VAL A 179 21.58 22.22 27.66
CA VAL A 179 20.31 21.86 27.02
C VAL A 179 19.16 21.98 28.00
N ASP A 180 18.24 22.91 27.76
CA ASP A 180 17.09 23.13 28.65
C ASP A 180 15.77 22.58 28.09
N TYR A 181 15.72 22.26 26.80
CA TYR A 181 14.50 21.89 26.09
C TYR A 181 14.80 20.82 25.03
N VAL A 182 14.05 19.72 25.06
CA VAL A 182 14.08 18.67 24.03
C VAL A 182 12.69 18.40 23.46
N SER A 183 12.63 18.10 22.16
CA SER A 183 11.44 17.59 21.47
C SER A 183 11.61 16.11 21.17
N ILE A 184 10.56 15.30 21.35
CA ILE A 184 10.54 13.87 21.03
C ILE A 184 9.14 13.45 20.58
N LYS A 185 9.03 12.39 19.77
CA LYS A 185 7.74 11.86 19.30
C LYS A 185 7.44 10.50 19.93
N VAL A 186 6.16 10.17 20.05
CA VAL A 186 5.72 8.81 20.46
C VAL A 186 6.28 7.75 19.52
N SER A 187 6.19 7.97 18.20
CA SER A 187 6.72 7.07 17.18
C SER A 187 8.25 6.91 17.18
N SER A 188 8.98 7.79 17.87
CA SER A 188 10.44 7.68 18.02
C SER A 188 10.88 6.88 19.25
N VAL A 189 9.97 6.56 20.16
CA VAL A 189 10.26 5.83 21.41
C VAL A 189 9.45 4.55 21.58
N ALA A 190 8.47 4.34 20.70
CA ALA A 190 7.64 3.16 20.67
C ALA A 190 7.57 2.63 19.24
N SER A 191 7.95 1.36 19.07
CA SER A 191 7.73 0.59 17.84
C SER A 191 6.45 -0.23 17.97
N GLN A 192 5.89 -0.70 16.84
CA GLN A 192 4.74 -1.62 16.83
C GLN A 192 3.47 -1.01 17.48
N ILE A 193 3.24 0.28 17.25
CA ILE A 193 2.05 1.01 17.70
C ILE A 193 0.82 0.40 17.00
N SER A 194 -0.07 -0.22 17.77
CA SER A 194 -1.34 -0.76 17.28
C SER A 194 -2.50 0.14 17.70
N MET A 195 -3.16 0.76 16.73
CA MET A 195 -4.36 1.54 17.02
C MET A 195 -5.59 0.66 17.32
N TRP A 196 -5.50 -0.65 17.10
CA TRP A 196 -6.53 -1.61 17.53
C TRP A 196 -6.45 -1.90 19.03
N GLY A 197 -5.23 -1.96 19.58
CA GLY A 197 -4.95 -2.09 21.02
C GLY A 197 -4.57 -0.74 21.63
N PHE A 198 -5.47 0.24 21.52
CA PHE A 198 -5.16 1.63 21.87
C PHE A 198 -4.74 1.79 23.32
N GLU A 199 -5.48 1.20 24.26
CA GLU A 199 -5.20 1.31 25.70
C GLU A 199 -3.84 0.68 26.06
N ASP A 200 -3.59 -0.56 25.61
CA ASP A 200 -2.29 -1.24 25.78
C ASP A 200 -1.13 -0.43 25.17
N THR A 201 -1.37 0.19 24.01
CA THR A 201 -0.40 1.04 23.33
C THR A 201 -0.11 2.30 24.15
N VAL A 202 -1.12 2.96 24.70
CA VAL A 202 -0.96 4.10 25.62
C VAL A 202 -0.14 3.69 26.82
N GLU A 203 -0.48 2.58 27.49
CA GLU A 203 0.25 2.07 28.66
C GLU A 203 1.72 1.78 28.33
N TYR A 204 1.98 1.08 27.23
CA TYR A 204 3.33 0.80 26.74
C TYR A 204 4.14 2.08 26.51
N VAL A 205 3.56 3.07 25.81
CA VAL A 205 4.26 4.33 25.51
C VAL A 205 4.52 5.13 26.79
N VAL A 206 3.54 5.18 27.71
CA VAL A 206 3.71 5.83 29.02
C VAL A 206 4.84 5.17 29.81
N GLU A 207 4.91 3.84 29.82
CA GLU A 207 6.01 3.10 30.46
C GLU A 207 7.37 3.49 29.86
N GLN A 208 7.49 3.52 28.53
CA GLN A 208 8.74 3.86 27.85
C GLN A 208 9.17 5.31 28.12
N LEU A 209 8.24 6.28 28.14
CA LEU A 209 8.57 7.69 28.35
C LEU A 209 8.77 8.09 29.81
N THR A 210 8.22 7.32 30.75
CA THR A 210 8.31 7.62 32.20
C THR A 210 9.74 7.90 32.68
N PRO A 211 10.79 7.13 32.32
CA PRO A 211 12.17 7.42 32.70
C PRO A 211 12.66 8.81 32.27
N LEU A 212 12.33 9.26 31.05
CA LEU A 212 12.73 10.57 30.54
C LEU A 212 12.08 11.70 31.33
N TYR A 213 10.78 11.60 31.62
CA TYR A 213 10.04 12.59 32.40
C TYR A 213 10.50 12.64 33.86
N LYS A 214 10.77 11.48 34.47
CA LYS A 214 11.36 11.41 35.82
C LYS A 214 12.75 12.02 35.86
N GLU A 215 13.54 11.88 34.80
CA GLU A 215 14.86 12.51 34.72
C GLU A 215 14.74 14.04 34.65
N ALA A 216 13.82 14.58 33.84
CA ALA A 216 13.56 16.02 33.81
C ALA A 216 13.08 16.56 35.17
N ALA A 217 12.19 15.83 35.85
CA ALA A 217 11.63 16.24 37.14
C ALA A 217 12.65 16.30 38.30
N LYS A 218 13.82 15.66 38.17
CA LYS A 218 14.92 15.77 39.15
C LYS A 218 15.65 17.11 39.08
N ALA A 219 15.59 17.78 37.93
CA ALA A 219 16.26 19.05 37.74
C ALA A 219 15.51 20.18 38.49
N PRO A 220 16.18 21.29 38.84
CA PRO A 220 15.50 22.45 39.40
C PRO A 220 14.30 22.86 38.55
N GLN A 221 13.17 23.19 39.20
CA GLN A 221 11.93 23.54 38.51
C GLN A 221 12.17 24.62 37.45
N GLY A 222 11.71 24.37 36.21
CA GLY A 222 11.87 25.28 35.08
C GLY A 222 13.22 25.19 34.33
N SER A 223 14.17 24.36 34.77
CA SER A 223 15.47 24.21 34.09
C SER A 223 15.49 23.16 32.98
N LYS A 224 14.50 22.27 32.93
CA LYS A 224 14.37 21.21 31.92
C LYS A 224 12.94 21.16 31.41
N PHE A 225 12.81 20.92 30.11
CA PHE A 225 11.54 20.89 29.41
C PHE A 225 11.54 19.77 28.36
N ILE A 226 10.44 19.01 28.31
CA ILE A 226 10.20 17.97 27.30
C ILE A 226 8.95 18.36 26.51
N ASN A 227 9.04 18.31 25.18
CA ASN A 227 7.90 18.52 24.28
C ASN A 227 7.58 17.27 23.48
N LEU A 228 6.33 16.81 23.50
CA LEU A 228 5.86 15.75 22.62
C LEU A 228 5.45 16.33 21.27
N ASP A 229 6.17 15.94 20.22
CA ASP A 229 5.88 16.29 18.84
C ASP A 229 4.86 15.31 18.23
N MET A 230 4.08 15.78 17.25
CA MET A 230 3.08 14.98 16.51
C MET A 230 3.29 15.12 15.01
N GLU A 231 3.04 14.04 14.25
CA GLU A 231 3.18 14.02 12.79
C GLU A 231 1.86 13.68 12.10
N GLU A 232 1.30 12.50 12.35
CA GLU A 232 0.13 11.97 11.63
C GLU A 232 -1.18 12.20 12.41
N TYR A 233 -2.30 12.24 11.69
CA TYR A 233 -3.62 12.39 12.34
C TYR A 233 -3.90 11.28 13.36
N ARG A 234 -3.51 10.03 13.06
CA ARG A 234 -3.70 8.90 13.99
C ARG A 234 -2.99 9.10 15.33
N ASP A 235 -1.94 9.94 15.37
CA ASP A 235 -1.15 10.17 16.58
C ASP A 235 -1.80 11.18 17.52
N LEU A 236 -2.78 11.99 17.07
CA LEU A 236 -3.35 13.10 17.85
C LEU A 236 -3.87 12.61 19.22
N ARG A 237 -4.84 11.69 19.20
CA ARG A 237 -5.45 11.19 20.43
C ARG A 237 -4.49 10.35 21.26
N LEU A 238 -3.66 9.53 20.60
CA LEU A 238 -2.62 8.74 21.28
C LEU A 238 -1.66 9.64 22.06
N THR A 239 -1.16 10.71 21.43
CA THR A 239 -0.18 11.62 22.04
C THR A 239 -0.82 12.42 23.18
N MET A 240 -2.07 12.86 23.02
CA MET A 240 -2.80 13.56 24.09
C MET A 240 -2.98 12.67 25.33
N GLU A 241 -3.44 11.43 25.14
CA GLU A 241 -3.66 10.49 26.24
C GLU A 241 -2.35 10.10 26.94
N VAL A 242 -1.29 9.83 26.17
CA VAL A 242 0.06 9.59 26.72
C VAL A 242 0.55 10.80 27.52
N PHE A 243 0.38 12.01 26.99
CA PHE A 243 0.82 13.24 27.64
C PHE A 243 0.11 13.50 28.97
N THR A 244 -1.22 13.37 29.01
CA THR A 244 -2.02 13.62 30.21
C THR A 244 -1.72 12.58 31.29
N ARG A 245 -1.57 11.30 30.94
CA ARG A 245 -1.18 10.24 31.88
C ARG A 245 0.23 10.41 32.44
N LEU A 246 1.21 10.73 31.60
CA LEU A 246 2.57 11.03 32.05
C LEU A 246 2.60 12.18 33.05
N LEU A 247 1.89 13.27 32.77
CA LEU A 247 1.87 14.45 33.65
C LEU A 247 0.98 14.31 34.90
N SER A 248 0.22 13.22 34.97
CA SER A 248 -0.54 12.81 36.17
C SER A 248 0.28 11.95 37.14
N LEU A 249 1.50 11.54 36.76
CA LEU A 249 2.37 10.78 37.66
C LEU A 249 2.81 11.63 38.87
N PRO A 250 2.73 11.11 40.10
CA PRO A 250 3.09 11.86 41.31
C PRO A 250 4.51 12.45 41.27
N GLU A 251 5.47 11.71 40.70
CA GLU A 251 6.88 12.08 40.64
C GLU A 251 7.18 13.25 39.71
N VAL A 252 6.23 13.63 38.84
CA VAL A 252 6.40 14.71 37.85
C VAL A 252 5.42 15.87 38.07
N THR A 253 4.72 15.90 39.21
CA THR A 253 3.75 16.95 39.59
C THR A 253 4.32 18.37 39.41
N GLY A 254 5.61 18.59 39.73
CA GLY A 254 6.29 19.88 39.61
C GLY A 254 6.90 20.19 38.23
N LEU A 255 6.82 19.27 37.27
CA LEU A 255 7.40 19.43 35.93
C LEU A 255 6.39 20.09 34.98
N GLU A 256 6.77 21.21 34.37
CA GLU A 256 6.07 21.74 33.20
C GLU A 256 6.61 21.04 31.94
N ALA A 257 5.72 20.55 31.08
CA ALA A 257 6.07 19.91 29.81
C ALA A 257 5.12 20.36 28.70
N GLY A 258 5.47 20.04 27.45
CA GLY A 258 4.77 20.51 26.27
C GLY A 258 4.25 19.41 25.36
N ILE A 259 3.25 19.76 24.56
CA ILE A 259 2.68 18.93 23.50
C ILE A 259 2.44 19.81 22.25
N VAL A 260 2.66 19.27 21.06
CA VAL A 260 2.30 19.92 19.79
C VAL A 260 0.81 19.80 19.54
N LEU A 261 0.23 20.81 18.88
CA LEU A 261 -1.10 20.73 18.28
C LEU A 261 -1.06 21.31 16.87
N GLN A 262 -1.69 20.61 15.91
CA GLN A 262 -1.64 20.96 14.49
C GLN A 262 -2.96 21.59 14.04
N ALA A 263 -2.95 22.88 13.69
CA ALA A 263 -4.16 23.63 13.37
C ALA A 263 -4.77 23.34 12.00
N TYR A 264 -4.08 22.60 11.13
CA TYR A 264 -4.63 22.06 9.89
C TYR A 264 -5.64 20.95 10.14
N LEU A 265 -5.84 20.50 11.38
CA LEU A 265 -6.87 19.55 11.77
C LEU A 265 -8.09 20.35 12.21
N PRO A 266 -9.29 20.05 11.69
CA PRO A 266 -10.50 20.80 12.05
C PRO A 266 -10.77 20.74 13.57
N ASP A 267 -10.54 19.59 14.18
CA ASP A 267 -10.72 19.28 15.61
C ASP A 267 -9.63 19.87 16.52
N ALA A 268 -8.68 20.65 16.01
CA ALA A 268 -7.66 21.31 16.82
C ALA A 268 -8.25 22.23 17.91
N LEU A 269 -9.37 22.91 17.66
CA LEU A 269 -10.01 23.74 18.69
C LEU A 269 -10.53 22.88 19.86
N GLY A 270 -11.07 21.70 19.58
CA GLY A 270 -11.53 20.78 20.64
C GLY A 270 -10.35 20.24 21.44
N ALA A 271 -9.26 19.85 20.76
CA ALA A 271 -8.05 19.35 21.42
C ALA A 271 -7.41 20.39 22.37
N ILE A 272 -7.34 21.67 21.98
CA ILE A 272 -6.79 22.69 22.90
C ILE A 272 -7.71 23.00 24.08
N GLN A 273 -9.03 22.83 23.91
CA GLN A 273 -10.01 23.00 24.99
C GLN A 273 -9.79 21.93 26.06
N GLU A 274 -9.62 20.69 25.66
CA GLU A 274 -9.32 19.56 26.55
C GLU A 274 -7.98 19.75 27.28
N LEU A 275 -6.92 20.14 26.56
CA LEU A 275 -5.60 20.39 27.16
C LEU A 275 -5.63 21.59 28.14
N SER A 276 -6.39 22.65 27.82
CA SER A 276 -6.60 23.80 28.70
C SER A 276 -7.27 23.38 30.01
N GLU A 277 -8.31 22.55 29.93
CA GLU A 277 -9.00 22.00 31.11
C GLU A 277 -8.07 21.14 31.96
N PHE A 278 -7.32 20.22 31.35
CA PHE A 278 -6.33 19.40 32.04
C PHE A 278 -5.26 20.25 32.75
N GLY A 279 -4.72 21.26 32.07
CA GLY A 279 -3.73 22.18 32.65
C GLY A 279 -4.27 22.94 33.86
N ARG A 280 -5.53 23.42 33.78
CA ARG A 280 -6.22 24.09 34.88
C ARG A 280 -6.39 23.18 36.08
N GLU A 281 -6.90 21.97 35.88
CA GLU A 281 -7.08 20.98 36.95
C GLU A 281 -5.76 20.61 37.63
N ARG A 282 -4.70 20.44 36.84
CA ARG A 282 -3.36 20.13 37.35
C ARG A 282 -2.81 21.22 38.26
N VAL A 283 -2.95 22.49 37.88
CA VAL A 283 -2.51 23.62 38.73
C VAL A 283 -3.39 23.76 39.97
N GLN A 284 -4.70 23.54 39.85
CA GLN A 284 -5.62 23.55 41.00
C GLN A 284 -5.30 22.44 42.02
N ALA A 285 -4.78 21.30 41.55
CA ALA A 285 -4.27 20.22 42.38
C ALA A 285 -2.85 20.48 42.95
N GLY A 286 -2.25 21.65 42.68
CA GLY A 286 -0.93 22.03 43.18
C GLY A 286 0.25 21.62 42.30
N GLY A 287 -0.01 21.14 41.07
CA GLY A 287 1.01 20.83 40.08
C GLY A 287 1.46 22.03 39.23
N ALA A 288 2.45 21.80 38.37
CA ALA A 288 2.85 22.75 37.34
C ALA A 288 1.83 22.79 36.19
N GLY A 289 1.84 23.89 35.42
CA GLY A 289 1.05 23.98 34.19
C GLY A 289 1.59 23.10 33.06
N ILE A 290 0.99 23.26 31.89
CA ILE A 290 1.43 22.65 30.63
C ILE A 290 1.73 23.73 29.59
N LYS A 291 2.40 23.35 28.50
CA LYS A 291 2.55 24.18 27.30
C LYS A 291 1.94 23.47 26.09
N VAL A 292 1.20 24.20 25.27
CA VAL A 292 0.80 23.73 23.93
C VAL A 292 1.59 24.49 22.88
N ARG A 293 2.35 23.79 22.03
CA ARG A 293 2.98 24.36 20.84
C ARG A 293 2.01 24.24 19.67
N LEU A 294 1.41 25.37 19.27
CA LEU A 294 0.52 25.43 18.12
C LEU A 294 1.31 25.61 16.82
N VAL A 295 1.25 24.61 15.95
CA VAL A 295 1.78 24.64 14.58
C VAL A 295 0.63 24.61 13.58
N LYS A 296 0.88 24.92 12.30
CA LYS A 296 -0.10 24.66 11.24
C LYS A 296 -0.23 23.17 10.98
N GLY A 297 0.89 22.50 10.72
CA GLY A 297 0.95 21.08 10.38
C GLY A 297 2.03 20.85 9.32
N ALA A 298 2.64 19.66 9.30
CA ALA A 298 3.82 19.39 8.49
C ALA A 298 3.73 18.07 7.67
N ASN A 299 2.59 17.39 7.71
CA ASN A 299 2.42 16.06 7.11
C ASN A 299 1.32 16.00 6.03
N LEU A 300 0.90 17.15 5.49
CA LEU A 300 -0.23 17.23 4.55
C LEU A 300 -0.06 16.30 3.34
N ALA A 301 1.14 16.18 2.79
CA ALA A 301 1.41 15.32 1.63
C ALA A 301 1.09 13.84 1.94
N MET A 302 1.52 13.33 3.09
CA MET A 302 1.19 11.97 3.51
C MET A 302 -0.26 11.81 3.96
N GLU A 303 -0.90 12.82 4.54
CA GLU A 303 -2.34 12.76 4.84
C GLU A 303 -3.19 12.64 3.56
N ASN A 304 -2.76 13.27 2.44
CA ASN A 304 -3.39 13.04 1.13
C ASN A 304 -3.20 11.60 0.66
N VAL A 305 -1.99 11.04 0.77
CA VAL A 305 -1.71 9.64 0.42
C VAL A 305 -2.61 8.70 1.22
N HIS A 306 -2.67 8.88 2.54
CA HIS A 306 -3.47 8.02 3.41
C HIS A 306 -4.97 8.08 3.05
N ALA A 307 -5.49 9.29 2.82
CA ALA A 307 -6.88 9.48 2.42
C ALA A 307 -7.19 8.80 1.07
N GLU A 308 -6.35 9.02 0.05
CA GLU A 308 -6.55 8.46 -1.29
C GLU A 308 -6.43 6.93 -1.32
N ILE A 309 -5.39 6.37 -0.68
CA ILE A 309 -5.17 4.92 -0.64
C ILE A 309 -6.30 4.20 0.11
N ALA A 310 -6.70 4.73 1.28
CA ALA A 310 -7.72 4.12 2.14
C ALA A 310 -9.17 4.43 1.72
N GLY A 311 -9.37 5.38 0.79
CA GLY A 311 -10.70 5.85 0.41
C GLY A 311 -11.40 6.65 1.52
N TRP A 312 -10.62 7.30 2.39
CA TRP A 312 -11.15 8.13 3.48
C TRP A 312 -11.26 9.60 3.07
N PRO A 313 -12.13 10.40 3.73
CA PRO A 313 -12.04 11.85 3.66
C PRO A 313 -10.66 12.31 4.11
N ILE A 314 -10.18 13.45 3.60
CA ILE A 314 -8.92 14.00 4.11
C ILE A 314 -9.06 14.47 5.56
N ALA A 315 -8.09 14.11 6.41
CA ALA A 315 -8.08 14.48 7.83
C ALA A 315 -7.99 16.00 8.06
N THR A 316 -7.35 16.72 7.14
CA THR A 316 -7.00 18.14 7.29
C THR A 316 -8.08 19.07 6.73
N GLU A 317 -8.00 20.36 7.09
CA GLU A 317 -8.77 21.46 6.53
C GLU A 317 -8.67 21.48 4.99
N PRO A 318 -9.75 21.79 4.27
CA PRO A 318 -9.82 21.61 2.81
C PRO A 318 -8.95 22.60 2.02
N SER A 319 -8.34 23.58 2.68
CA SER A 319 -7.42 24.51 2.04
C SER A 319 -6.46 25.14 3.04
N LYS A 320 -5.38 25.73 2.52
CA LYS A 320 -4.45 26.53 3.32
C LYS A 320 -5.11 27.74 3.98
N GLN A 321 -6.04 28.42 3.30
CA GLN A 321 -6.76 29.55 3.90
C GLN A 321 -7.62 29.09 5.09
N ALA A 322 -8.28 27.93 4.96
CA ALA A 322 -9.04 27.32 6.05
C ALA A 322 -8.12 26.93 7.23
N THR A 323 -6.95 26.34 6.95
CA THR A 323 -5.91 26.11 7.97
C THR A 323 -5.48 27.41 8.67
N ASP A 324 -5.25 28.48 7.92
CA ASP A 324 -4.83 29.77 8.47
C ASP A 324 -5.93 30.43 9.32
N ALA A 325 -7.21 30.23 8.96
CA ALA A 325 -8.35 30.68 9.73
C ALA A 325 -8.51 29.84 11.02
N ASN A 326 -8.39 28.51 10.92
CA ASN A 326 -8.47 27.61 12.07
C ASN A 326 -7.31 27.83 13.05
N TYR A 327 -6.08 28.05 12.56
CA TYR A 327 -4.93 28.48 13.38
C TYR A 327 -5.26 29.71 14.21
N LYS A 328 -5.80 30.76 13.57
CA LYS A 328 -6.21 31.98 14.29
C LYS A 328 -7.40 31.76 15.20
N ARG A 329 -8.29 30.84 14.87
CA ARG A 329 -9.44 30.47 15.72
C ARG A 329 -8.97 29.84 17.03
N VAL A 330 -8.02 28.93 16.96
CA VAL A 330 -7.35 28.35 18.13
C VAL A 330 -6.66 29.45 18.94
N LEU A 331 -5.85 30.31 18.32
CA LEU A 331 -5.23 31.46 19.01
C LEU A 331 -6.26 32.37 19.70
N TYR A 332 -7.33 32.74 18.98
CA TYR A 332 -8.37 33.65 19.44
C TYR A 332 -9.18 33.08 20.60
N TRP A 333 -9.42 31.77 20.62
CA TRP A 333 -10.05 31.12 21.75
C TRP A 333 -9.08 30.98 22.94
N THR A 334 -7.87 30.49 22.71
CA THR A 334 -6.89 30.18 23.78
C THR A 334 -6.40 31.43 24.49
N MET A 335 -6.15 32.54 23.80
CA MET A 335 -5.62 33.78 24.40
C MET A 335 -6.69 34.53 25.20
N ARG A 336 -7.22 33.92 26.24
CA ARG A 336 -8.08 34.52 27.27
C ARG A 336 -7.55 34.08 28.62
N LYS A 337 -7.64 34.93 29.64
CA LYS A 337 -7.01 34.66 30.94
C LYS A 337 -7.55 33.38 31.59
N GLU A 338 -8.84 33.17 31.45
CA GLU A 338 -9.57 31.99 31.92
C GLU A 338 -9.15 30.71 31.18
N ASN A 339 -8.88 30.78 29.87
CA ASN A 339 -8.50 29.61 29.06
C ASN A 339 -7.01 29.28 29.16
N MET A 340 -6.21 30.18 29.74
CA MET A 340 -4.77 29.96 29.95
C MET A 340 -4.45 29.64 31.42
N GLU A 341 -5.44 29.41 32.28
CA GLU A 341 -5.21 28.94 33.66
C GLU A 341 -4.51 27.57 33.61
N GLY A 342 -3.23 27.52 33.99
CA GLY A 342 -2.42 26.31 33.89
C GLY A 342 -1.94 25.94 32.48
N LEU A 343 -2.09 26.84 31.50
CA LEU A 343 -1.64 26.63 30.12
C LEU A 343 -0.77 27.81 29.62
N ARG A 344 0.38 27.48 29.05
CA ARG A 344 1.20 28.37 28.21
C ARG A 344 1.04 28.00 26.74
N LEU A 345 1.19 28.99 25.86
CA LEU A 345 1.05 28.79 24.42
C LEU A 345 2.36 29.10 23.70
N GLY A 346 2.84 28.14 22.92
CA GLY A 346 3.92 28.33 21.94
C GLY A 346 3.32 28.63 20.57
N VAL A 347 3.50 29.84 20.05
CA VAL A 347 3.08 30.23 18.69
C VAL A 347 4.23 29.89 17.75
N ALA A 348 4.12 28.74 17.07
CA ALA A 348 5.19 28.21 16.24
C ALA A 348 4.91 28.42 14.74
N GLY A 349 5.86 29.07 14.04
CA GLY A 349 5.80 29.26 12.60
C GLY A 349 6.65 30.43 12.11
N HIS A 350 6.60 30.68 10.80
CA HIS A 350 7.33 31.77 10.15
C HIS A 350 6.43 32.82 9.49
N ASN A 351 5.11 32.62 9.47
CA ASN A 351 4.20 33.61 8.91
C ASN A 351 4.18 34.86 9.80
N LEU A 352 4.83 35.93 9.33
CA LEU A 352 4.97 37.18 10.08
C LEU A 352 3.60 37.80 10.43
N PHE A 353 2.60 37.65 9.57
CA PHE A 353 1.26 38.16 9.85
C PHE A 353 0.57 37.40 10.99
N ASP A 354 0.72 36.08 11.05
CA ASP A 354 0.17 35.25 12.13
C ASP A 354 0.89 35.53 13.46
N ILE A 355 2.22 35.71 13.43
CA ILE A 355 3.02 36.09 14.59
C ILE A 355 2.61 37.48 15.10
N ALA A 356 2.49 38.47 14.21
CA ALA A 356 2.07 39.82 14.57
C ALA A 356 0.66 39.82 15.17
N PHE A 357 -0.28 39.11 14.56
CA PHE A 357 -1.63 38.95 15.07
C PHE A 357 -1.64 38.32 16.47
N ALA A 358 -0.91 37.21 16.67
CA ALA A 358 -0.81 36.54 17.95
C ALA A 358 -0.18 37.41 19.05
N HIS A 359 0.87 38.17 18.72
CA HIS A 359 1.53 39.10 19.64
C HIS A 359 0.61 40.24 20.06
N LEU A 360 -0.07 40.88 19.10
CA LEU A 360 -0.98 41.99 19.40
C LEU A 360 -2.19 41.50 20.21
N LEU A 361 -2.75 40.35 19.84
CA LEU A 361 -3.84 39.71 20.57
C LEU A 361 -3.45 39.39 22.03
N SER A 362 -2.25 38.87 22.25
CA SER A 362 -1.78 38.52 23.61
C SER A 362 -1.54 39.75 24.48
N VAL A 363 -1.03 40.84 23.88
CA VAL A 363 -0.85 42.13 24.56
C VAL A 363 -2.20 42.77 24.89
N GLU A 364 -3.12 42.83 23.93
CA GLU A 364 -4.45 43.44 24.11
C GLU A 364 -5.24 42.73 25.21
N ARG A 365 -5.11 41.40 25.32
CA ARG A 365 -5.80 40.60 26.33
C ARG A 365 -5.01 40.41 27.63
N GLY A 366 -3.81 40.97 27.72
CA GLY A 366 -2.96 40.93 28.91
C GLY A 366 -2.55 39.50 29.31
N VAL A 367 -2.19 38.68 28.33
CA VAL A 367 -1.70 37.29 28.48
C VAL A 367 -0.33 37.07 27.82
N ALA A 368 0.35 38.15 27.41
CA ALA A 368 1.64 38.08 26.73
C ALA A 368 2.73 37.34 27.54
N ASP A 369 2.66 37.34 28.87
CA ASP A 369 3.56 36.61 29.78
C ASP A 369 3.40 35.08 29.70
N ARG A 370 2.31 34.59 29.09
CA ARG A 370 2.02 33.16 28.91
C ARG A 370 2.23 32.67 27.47
N VAL A 371 2.67 33.55 26.58
CA VAL A 371 2.88 33.26 25.16
C VAL A 371 4.37 33.29 24.85
N GLU A 372 4.88 32.21 24.24
CA GLU A 372 6.24 32.13 23.72
C GLU A 372 6.16 31.99 22.19
N PHE A 373 7.13 32.57 21.48
CA PHE A 373 7.18 32.51 20.02
C PHE A 373 8.29 31.58 19.56
N GLU A 374 7.99 30.72 18.61
CA GLU A 374 8.88 29.65 18.18
C GLU A 374 9.12 29.68 16.67
N MET A 375 10.38 29.58 16.27
CA MET A 375 10.80 29.66 14.87
C MET A 375 11.88 28.61 14.58
N LEU A 376 12.04 28.22 13.32
CA LEU A 376 13.14 27.33 12.92
C LEU A 376 14.45 28.09 12.87
N GLN A 377 15.52 27.45 13.33
CA GLN A 377 16.87 27.95 13.13
C GLN A 377 17.29 27.84 11.65
N GLY A 378 18.02 28.83 11.14
CA GLY A 378 18.74 28.75 9.85
C GLY A 378 18.02 29.29 8.61
N MET A 379 16.70 29.53 8.62
CA MET A 379 15.95 29.89 7.39
C MET A 379 15.57 31.38 7.24
N ALA A 380 15.36 32.10 8.34
CA ALA A 380 14.88 33.50 8.31
C ALA A 380 15.48 34.34 9.44
N SER A 381 16.80 34.26 9.61
CA SER A 381 17.53 34.83 10.76
C SER A 381 17.31 36.33 10.93
N ASP A 382 17.26 37.07 9.81
CA ASP A 382 17.07 38.52 9.82
C ASP A 382 15.64 38.88 10.30
N GLN A 383 14.63 38.15 9.83
CA GLN A 383 13.23 38.31 10.26
C GLN A 383 13.05 37.88 11.73
N ALA A 384 13.67 36.77 12.15
CA ALA A 384 13.62 36.32 13.54
C ALA A 384 14.19 37.37 14.50
N ARG A 385 15.31 38.02 14.14
CA ARG A 385 15.90 39.13 14.91
C ARG A 385 14.98 40.37 14.95
N ALA A 386 14.24 40.65 13.88
CA ALA A 386 13.28 41.75 13.86
C ALA A 386 12.09 41.46 14.80
N VAL A 387 11.55 40.24 14.73
CA VAL A 387 10.44 39.78 15.57
C VAL A 387 10.81 39.80 17.06
N SER A 388 12.01 39.32 17.41
CA SER A 388 12.47 39.22 18.81
C SER A 388 12.57 40.57 19.53
N LYS A 389 12.65 41.69 18.81
CA LYS A 389 12.61 43.04 19.41
C LYS A 389 11.29 43.36 20.09
N ASP A 390 10.20 42.79 19.58
CA ASP A 390 8.85 43.04 20.08
C ASP A 390 8.33 41.90 20.96
N VAL A 391 8.64 40.65 20.59
CA VAL A 391 8.12 39.47 21.30
C VAL A 391 9.06 38.94 22.40
N GLY A 392 10.29 39.47 22.49
CA GLY A 392 11.32 38.99 23.41
C GLY A 392 12.09 37.78 22.87
N ASP A 393 12.60 36.95 23.78
CA ASP A 393 13.41 35.79 23.42
C ASP A 393 12.56 34.76 22.65
N LEU A 394 13.08 34.32 21.50
CA LEU A 394 12.50 33.25 20.71
C LEU A 394 12.95 31.89 21.24
N LEU A 395 12.10 30.87 21.04
CA LEU A 395 12.50 29.47 21.14
C LEU A 395 12.80 28.94 19.74
N LEU A 396 14.08 28.72 19.44
CA LEU A 396 14.53 28.26 18.14
C LEU A 396 14.51 26.73 18.07
N TYR A 397 13.82 26.17 17.10
CA TYR A 397 13.86 24.73 16.80
C TYR A 397 15.16 24.39 16.08
N VAL A 398 15.96 23.52 16.71
CA VAL A 398 17.30 23.14 16.26
C VAL A 398 17.35 21.62 16.07
N PRO A 399 17.30 21.12 14.82
CA PRO A 399 17.52 19.71 14.55
C PRO A 399 19.01 19.39 14.76
N ALA A 400 19.29 18.28 15.42
CA ALA A 400 20.64 17.78 15.64
C ALA A 400 20.76 16.35 15.13
N VAL A 401 21.88 16.01 14.52
CA VAL A 401 22.17 14.64 14.04
C VAL A 401 23.64 14.31 14.22
N ARG A 402 23.97 13.05 14.45
CA ARG A 402 25.36 12.60 14.40
C ARG A 402 25.83 12.56 12.93
N PRO A 403 27.08 12.95 12.61
CA PRO A 403 27.56 12.95 11.23
C PRO A 403 27.47 11.59 10.53
N GLU A 404 27.56 10.50 11.28
CA GLU A 404 27.47 9.13 10.81
C GLU A 404 26.05 8.75 10.37
N GLU A 405 25.02 9.41 10.91
CA GLU A 405 23.59 9.20 10.64
C GLU A 405 23.00 10.39 9.85
N PHE A 406 23.84 11.18 9.17
CA PHE A 406 23.39 12.39 8.46
C PHE A 406 22.30 12.09 7.41
N ASP A 407 22.34 10.90 6.83
CA ASP A 407 21.38 10.42 5.84
C ASP A 407 19.96 10.19 6.41
N VAL A 408 19.82 10.12 7.73
CA VAL A 408 18.52 10.13 8.41
C VAL A 408 17.86 11.50 8.33
N ALA A 409 18.66 12.57 8.40
CA ALA A 409 18.15 13.94 8.38
C ALA A 409 17.56 14.33 7.01
N ILE A 410 17.67 13.46 6.01
CA ILE A 410 17.19 13.67 4.65
C ILE A 410 15.68 13.86 4.60
N SER A 411 14.88 13.04 5.30
CA SER A 411 13.42 13.20 5.33
C SER A 411 13.01 14.54 5.96
N TYR A 412 13.77 15.02 6.93
CA TYR A 412 13.61 16.35 7.51
C TYR A 412 13.99 17.44 6.50
N LEU A 413 15.15 17.32 5.87
CA LEU A 413 15.66 18.29 4.89
C LEU A 413 14.74 18.41 3.68
N VAL A 414 14.26 17.30 3.11
CA VAL A 414 13.31 17.28 1.99
C VAL A 414 12.06 18.07 2.34
N ARG A 415 11.44 17.77 3.49
CA ARG A 415 10.29 18.54 4.00
C ARG A 415 10.62 20.03 4.16
N ARG A 416 11.80 20.39 4.70
CA ARG A 416 12.21 21.80 4.84
C ARG A 416 12.41 22.48 3.47
N LEU A 417 12.98 21.79 2.49
CA LEU A 417 13.22 22.33 1.16
C LEU A 417 11.90 22.56 0.41
N GLU A 418 10.95 21.65 0.55
CA GLU A 418 9.60 21.77 -0.02
C GLU A 418 8.82 22.93 0.59
N GLU A 419 8.87 23.08 1.92
CA GLU A 419 8.23 24.21 2.58
C GLU A 419 8.71 25.55 1.98
N ASN A 420 9.98 25.64 1.59
CA ASN A 420 10.56 26.82 0.95
C ASN A 420 10.24 26.93 -0.56
N ALA A 421 9.94 25.84 -1.26
CA ALA A 421 9.72 25.82 -2.71
C ALA A 421 8.25 25.99 -3.11
N ALA A 422 7.29 25.56 -2.28
CA ALA A 422 5.88 25.59 -2.63
C ALA A 422 5.33 27.03 -2.66
N ASN A 423 4.82 27.47 -3.83
CA ASN A 423 4.28 28.82 -4.07
C ASN A 423 3.13 29.24 -3.15
N GLU A 424 2.38 28.26 -2.63
CA GLU A 424 1.34 28.51 -1.63
C GLU A 424 1.91 28.70 -0.24
N ASN A 425 3.12 28.20 0.04
CA ASN A 425 3.76 28.30 1.35
C ASN A 425 4.35 29.70 1.59
N PHE A 426 4.23 30.22 2.81
CA PHE A 426 4.73 31.54 3.18
C PHE A 426 6.26 31.62 3.05
N MET A 427 6.95 30.50 3.31
CA MET A 427 8.40 30.42 3.22
C MET A 427 8.94 30.66 1.81
N SER A 428 8.19 30.32 0.75
CA SER A 428 8.59 30.68 -0.62
C SER A 428 8.65 32.19 -0.86
N ALA A 429 7.82 32.95 -0.14
CA ALA A 429 7.74 34.40 -0.27
C ALA A 429 8.70 35.15 0.67
N ILE A 430 9.22 34.51 1.72
CA ILE A 430 9.91 35.20 2.82
C ILE A 430 11.20 35.90 2.38
N PHE A 431 11.89 35.34 1.38
CA PHE A 431 13.13 35.90 0.83
C PHE A 431 12.86 37.07 -0.13
N ASP A 432 11.67 37.08 -0.75
CA ASP A 432 11.22 38.13 -1.66
C ASP A 432 10.32 39.16 -0.97
N LEU A 433 10.00 38.99 0.33
CA LEU A 433 9.11 39.87 1.09
C LEU A 433 9.83 41.18 1.44
N ASP A 434 9.38 42.28 0.85
CA ASP A 434 9.82 43.65 1.13
C ASP A 434 8.60 44.54 1.32
N ALA A 435 8.76 45.65 2.04
CA ALA A 435 7.67 46.56 2.36
C ALA A 435 6.94 47.00 1.06
N ASP A 436 5.65 46.72 1.01
CA ASP A 436 4.70 47.14 -0.05
C ASP A 436 4.96 46.59 -1.47
N ASN A 437 5.77 45.55 -1.60
CA ASN A 437 5.97 44.86 -2.88
C ASN A 437 4.81 43.89 -3.23
N PRO A 438 4.77 43.30 -4.45
CA PRO A 438 3.70 42.39 -4.83
C PRO A 438 3.55 41.15 -3.92
N ALA A 439 4.65 40.59 -3.41
CA ALA A 439 4.62 39.46 -2.50
C ALA A 439 3.98 39.84 -1.16
N PHE A 440 4.32 41.01 -0.60
CA PHE A 440 3.68 41.56 0.60
C PHE A 440 2.17 41.72 0.41
N LYS A 441 1.72 42.35 -0.68
CA LYS A 441 0.28 42.56 -0.95
C LYS A 441 -0.49 41.25 -1.09
N ARG A 442 0.15 40.21 -1.66
CA ARG A 442 -0.44 38.88 -1.78
C ARG A 442 -0.61 38.23 -0.41
N GLU A 443 0.44 38.22 0.42
CA GLU A 443 0.39 37.62 1.75
C GLU A 443 -0.53 38.42 2.70
N GLU A 444 -0.56 39.76 2.60
CA GLU A 444 -1.55 40.60 3.29
C GLU A 444 -2.98 40.20 2.88
N GLY A 445 -3.22 40.02 1.58
CA GLY A 445 -4.53 39.57 1.07
C GLY A 445 -4.96 38.23 1.65
N ARG A 446 -4.05 37.23 1.67
CA ARG A 446 -4.28 35.92 2.28
C ARG A 446 -4.57 36.01 3.78
N PHE A 447 -3.77 36.80 4.50
CA PHE A 447 -3.98 37.06 5.93
C PHE A 447 -5.36 37.67 6.20
N ARG A 448 -5.73 38.75 5.50
CA ARG A 448 -7.04 39.41 5.67
C ARG A 448 -8.20 38.50 5.29
N ALA A 449 -8.05 37.64 4.27
CA ALA A 449 -9.05 36.64 3.92
C ALA A 449 -9.26 35.64 5.09
N SER A 450 -8.19 35.11 5.66
CA SER A 450 -8.29 34.21 6.82
C SER A 450 -8.89 34.87 8.07
N ILE A 451 -8.70 36.19 8.27
CA ILE A 451 -9.35 36.96 9.33
C ILE A 451 -10.86 37.12 9.06
N SER A 452 -11.25 37.30 7.80
CA SER A 452 -12.66 37.32 7.40
C SER A 452 -13.33 35.98 7.67
N ASP A 453 -12.66 34.87 7.37
CA ASP A 453 -13.17 33.53 7.66
C ASP A 453 -13.26 33.31 9.17
N LEU A 454 -12.22 33.67 9.93
CA LEU A 454 -12.24 33.65 11.39
C LEU A 454 -13.46 34.38 11.97
N ALA A 455 -13.80 35.56 11.45
CA ALA A 455 -14.95 36.33 11.92
C ALA A 455 -16.28 35.55 11.81
N THR A 456 -16.38 34.59 10.89
CA THR A 456 -17.54 33.70 10.76
C THR A 456 -17.49 32.48 11.68
N LEU A 457 -16.30 32.12 12.18
CA LEU A 457 -16.04 30.90 12.95
C LEU A 457 -15.95 31.11 14.47
N ILE A 458 -15.77 32.35 14.95
CA ILE A 458 -15.51 32.63 16.39
C ILE A 458 -16.63 32.13 17.30
N ASP A 459 -17.88 32.28 16.89
CA ASP A 459 -19.06 31.88 17.69
C ASP A 459 -19.51 30.43 17.40
N ALA A 460 -18.89 29.76 16.43
CA ALA A 460 -19.19 28.37 16.12
C ALA A 460 -18.55 27.43 17.15
N PRO A 461 -19.22 26.32 17.52
CA PRO A 461 -18.61 25.30 18.39
C PRO A 461 -17.39 24.65 17.72
N ALA A 462 -16.50 24.08 18.52
CA ALA A 462 -15.38 23.29 17.99
C ALA A 462 -15.93 22.18 17.09
N PRO A 463 -15.46 22.07 15.84
CA PRO A 463 -15.92 21.02 14.95
C PRO A 463 -15.32 19.68 15.40
N GLY A 464 -16.00 18.58 15.07
CA GLY A 464 -15.40 17.26 15.16
C GLY A 464 -14.37 17.02 14.04
N PRO A 465 -13.73 15.86 14.03
CA PRO A 465 -12.81 15.49 12.95
C PRO A 465 -13.55 15.30 11.62
N ASN A 466 -12.82 15.45 10.50
CA ASN A 466 -13.34 15.11 9.17
C ASN A 466 -13.59 13.60 9.02
N HIS A 467 -12.84 12.77 9.75
CA HIS A 467 -13.06 11.34 9.79
C HIS A 467 -14.24 11.01 10.72
N THR A 468 -15.34 10.55 10.14
CA THR A 468 -16.60 10.29 10.87
C THR A 468 -17.10 8.85 10.75
N GLN A 469 -16.26 7.93 10.30
CA GLN A 469 -16.65 6.52 10.15
C GLN A 469 -17.00 5.94 11.52
N ASP A 470 -18.10 5.19 11.58
CA ASP A 470 -18.55 4.53 12.79
C ASP A 470 -19.13 3.17 12.42
N ARG A 471 -18.32 2.12 12.62
CA ARG A 471 -18.75 0.75 12.33
C ARG A 471 -19.88 0.30 13.26
N THR A 472 -19.99 0.82 14.48
CA THR A 472 -21.10 0.44 15.39
C THR A 472 -22.45 0.88 14.85
N VAL A 473 -22.51 2.07 14.25
CA VAL A 473 -23.73 2.58 13.61
C VAL A 473 -24.01 1.84 12.30
N GLU A 474 -22.98 1.56 11.49
CA GLU A 474 -23.13 0.83 10.23
C GLU A 474 -23.72 -0.57 10.41
N GLU A 475 -23.32 -1.31 11.45
CA GLU A 475 -23.89 -2.62 11.78
C GLU A 475 -25.38 -2.55 12.18
N SER A 476 -25.84 -1.41 12.66
CA SER A 476 -27.23 -1.20 13.09
C SER A 476 -28.16 -0.68 11.99
N LYS A 477 -27.64 -0.41 10.78
CA LYS A 477 -28.44 0.13 9.67
C LYS A 477 -29.50 -0.87 9.22
N GLU A 478 -30.66 -0.35 8.83
CA GLU A 478 -31.67 -1.16 8.16
C GLU A 478 -31.26 -1.44 6.72
N LEU A 479 -31.48 -2.68 6.28
CA LEU A 479 -31.23 -3.09 4.91
C LEU A 479 -32.26 -2.42 3.98
N VAL A 480 -31.78 -1.66 3.01
CA VAL A 480 -32.60 -1.03 1.97
C VAL A 480 -32.43 -1.75 0.63
N ASP A 481 -33.30 -1.46 -0.34
CA ASP A 481 -33.15 -2.02 -1.68
C ASP A 481 -31.83 -1.57 -2.32
N ALA A 482 -31.03 -2.54 -2.76
CA ALA A 482 -29.70 -2.30 -3.30
C ALA A 482 -29.76 -1.59 -4.66
N HIS A 483 -29.07 -0.46 -4.75
CA HIS A 483 -28.89 0.29 -5.99
C HIS A 483 -27.57 -0.10 -6.68
N LEU A 484 -27.61 -0.30 -8.00
CA LEU A 484 -26.43 -0.63 -8.81
C LEU A 484 -25.62 0.62 -9.13
N HIS A 485 -24.87 1.11 -8.16
CA HIS A 485 -23.92 2.21 -8.35
C HIS A 485 -22.66 1.73 -9.08
N PRO A 486 -21.91 2.61 -9.79
CA PRO A 486 -20.59 2.25 -10.30
C PRO A 486 -19.71 1.64 -9.21
N PHE A 487 -18.85 0.70 -9.58
CA PHE A 487 -17.93 0.08 -8.64
C PHE A 487 -16.97 1.11 -8.06
N ALA A 488 -16.79 1.06 -6.74
CA ALA A 488 -15.75 1.72 -5.98
C ALA A 488 -15.33 0.77 -4.86
N ASN A 489 -14.04 0.76 -4.52
CA ASN A 489 -13.54 -0.07 -3.43
C ASN A 489 -14.15 0.35 -2.09
N GLU A 490 -14.51 -0.63 -1.27
CA GLU A 490 -14.96 -0.46 0.10
C GLU A 490 -13.81 0.06 0.97
N PRO A 491 -13.96 1.20 1.66
CA PRO A 491 -12.93 1.69 2.56
C PRO A 491 -12.81 0.78 3.79
N ASP A 492 -11.57 0.51 4.19
CA ASP A 492 -11.27 -0.21 5.43
C ASP A 492 -11.70 0.59 6.67
N THR A 493 -11.78 -0.10 7.80
CA THR A 493 -12.09 0.51 9.09
C THR A 493 -10.91 1.35 9.55
N ASN A 494 -11.15 2.61 9.92
CA ASN A 494 -10.14 3.52 10.43
C ASN A 494 -9.94 3.29 11.94
N PRO A 495 -8.80 2.71 12.38
CA PRO A 495 -8.59 2.38 13.79
C PRO A 495 -8.18 3.60 14.62
N ALA A 496 -7.98 4.79 14.03
CA ALA A 496 -7.69 6.01 14.81
C ALA A 496 -8.91 6.54 15.57
N LEU A 497 -10.12 6.12 15.17
CA LEU A 497 -11.40 6.59 15.73
C LEU A 497 -11.83 5.72 16.91
N ALA A 498 -12.18 6.37 18.04
CA ALA A 498 -12.53 5.68 19.28
C ALA A 498 -13.68 4.67 19.12
N GLN A 499 -14.74 5.06 18.41
CA GLN A 499 -15.88 4.18 18.15
C GLN A 499 -15.51 2.90 17.38
N ASN A 500 -14.51 2.97 16.49
CA ASN A 500 -14.03 1.81 15.75
C ASN A 500 -13.10 0.93 16.60
N GLN A 501 -12.41 1.50 17.58
CA GLN A 501 -11.64 0.71 18.55
C GLN A 501 -12.58 -0.06 19.49
N GLU A 502 -13.62 0.60 20.00
CA GLU A 502 -14.66 -0.06 20.80
C GLU A 502 -15.36 -1.19 20.02
N TRP A 503 -15.67 -0.95 18.75
CA TRP A 503 -16.19 -1.97 17.84
C TRP A 503 -15.28 -3.19 17.74
N ALA A 504 -13.98 -2.98 17.54
CA ALA A 504 -13.00 -4.06 17.42
C ALA A 504 -12.86 -4.83 18.73
N GLU A 505 -12.79 -4.14 19.87
CA GLU A 505 -12.76 -4.78 21.19
C GLU A 505 -14.00 -5.65 21.43
N LEU A 506 -15.19 -5.17 21.06
CA LEU A 506 -16.43 -5.94 21.19
C LEU A 506 -16.41 -7.21 20.33
N ALA A 507 -15.87 -7.12 19.11
CA ALA A 507 -15.69 -8.28 18.23
C ALA A 507 -14.71 -9.30 18.84
N LEU A 508 -13.58 -8.85 19.37
CA LEU A 508 -12.59 -9.73 20.01
C LEU A 508 -13.10 -10.35 21.31
N LYS A 509 -13.82 -9.59 22.14
CA LYS A 509 -14.48 -10.10 23.36
C LYS A 509 -15.49 -11.20 23.01
N ARG A 510 -16.25 -11.03 21.92
CA ARG A 510 -17.19 -12.03 21.41
C ARG A 510 -16.46 -13.28 20.92
N ALA A 511 -15.38 -13.12 20.16
CA ALA A 511 -14.56 -14.23 19.68
C ALA A 511 -13.95 -15.07 20.82
N ALA A 512 -13.61 -14.43 21.93
CA ALA A 512 -13.03 -15.07 23.11
C ALA A 512 -14.06 -15.71 24.05
N ASP A 513 -15.36 -15.54 23.83
CA ASP A 513 -16.41 -16.10 24.69
C ASP A 513 -16.48 -17.63 24.53
N PRO A 514 -16.29 -18.43 25.61
CA PRO A 514 -16.28 -19.88 25.51
C PRO A 514 -17.58 -20.46 24.93
N GLY A 515 -17.46 -21.29 23.90
CA GLY A 515 -18.62 -21.91 23.25
C GLY A 515 -19.31 -21.01 22.22
N TRP A 516 -18.83 -19.78 22.01
CA TRP A 516 -19.46 -18.85 21.07
C TRP A 516 -19.33 -19.32 19.62
N LEU A 517 -18.15 -19.81 19.21
CA LEU A 517 -17.91 -20.28 17.85
C LEU A 517 -18.81 -21.49 17.50
N GLU A 518 -19.00 -22.42 18.43
CA GLU A 518 -19.83 -23.62 18.26
C GLU A 518 -21.31 -23.31 18.04
N GLN A 519 -21.76 -22.11 18.43
CA GLN A 519 -23.12 -21.62 18.19
C GLN A 519 -23.27 -20.97 16.81
N GLN A 520 -22.17 -20.67 16.14
CA GLN A 520 -22.19 -20.07 14.81
C GLN A 520 -22.53 -21.11 13.75
N ALA A 521 -22.96 -20.61 12.59
CA ALA A 521 -23.32 -21.43 11.46
C ALA A 521 -22.16 -22.33 11.02
N ARG A 522 -22.48 -23.53 10.56
CA ARG A 522 -21.53 -24.47 9.98
C ARG A 522 -22.20 -25.17 8.78
N PRO A 523 -21.43 -25.65 7.80
CA PRO A 523 -21.97 -26.40 6.67
C PRO A 523 -22.71 -27.67 7.12
N ASP A 524 -23.71 -28.06 6.33
CA ASP A 524 -24.34 -29.37 6.49
C ASP A 524 -23.35 -30.47 6.08
N VAL A 525 -23.39 -31.63 6.75
CA VAL A 525 -22.56 -32.77 6.35
C VAL A 525 -23.25 -33.55 5.24
N VAL A 526 -22.50 -33.86 4.18
CA VAL A 526 -22.94 -34.74 3.09
C VAL A 526 -22.14 -36.03 3.11
N GLU A 527 -22.83 -37.16 3.20
CA GLU A 527 -22.27 -38.50 3.03
C GLU A 527 -22.29 -38.89 1.54
N GLU A 528 -21.53 -39.91 1.17
CA GLU A 528 -21.37 -40.34 -0.22
C GLU A 528 -22.71 -40.64 -0.91
N GLU A 529 -23.64 -41.33 -0.23
CA GLU A 529 -24.95 -41.66 -0.79
C GLU A 529 -25.86 -40.43 -1.02
N GLY A 530 -25.51 -39.28 -0.44
CA GLY A 530 -26.24 -38.03 -0.59
C GLY A 530 -25.75 -37.14 -1.75
N VAL A 531 -24.58 -37.43 -2.32
CA VAL A 531 -23.91 -36.57 -3.31
C VAL A 531 -24.74 -36.44 -4.61
N ASP A 532 -25.21 -37.54 -5.18
CA ASP A 532 -25.98 -37.53 -6.43
C ASP A 532 -27.25 -36.68 -6.31
N LYS A 533 -27.95 -36.84 -5.18
CA LYS A 533 -29.16 -36.08 -4.88
C LYS A 533 -28.85 -34.58 -4.74
N LEU A 534 -27.81 -34.24 -3.99
CA LEU A 534 -27.36 -32.85 -3.81
C LEU A 534 -27.07 -32.18 -5.17
N ILE A 535 -26.32 -32.87 -6.03
CA ILE A 535 -25.93 -32.37 -7.35
C ILE A 535 -27.17 -32.19 -8.24
N ALA A 536 -28.08 -33.16 -8.27
CA ALA A 536 -29.30 -33.07 -9.05
C ALA A 536 -30.18 -31.89 -8.63
N GLU A 537 -30.34 -31.67 -7.31
CA GLU A 537 -31.10 -30.53 -6.77
C GLU A 537 -30.52 -29.18 -7.20
N VAL A 538 -29.19 -29.00 -7.08
CA VAL A 538 -28.54 -27.73 -7.44
C VAL A 538 -28.61 -27.47 -8.93
N ARG A 539 -28.40 -28.49 -9.76
CA ARG A 539 -28.47 -28.36 -11.22
C ARG A 539 -29.86 -28.00 -11.73
N GLU A 540 -30.90 -28.53 -11.11
CA GLU A 540 -32.28 -28.19 -11.46
C GLU A 540 -32.58 -26.74 -11.07
N ALA A 541 -32.21 -26.32 -9.86
CA ALA A 541 -32.41 -24.95 -9.40
C ALA A 541 -31.61 -23.92 -10.22
N ALA A 542 -30.41 -24.30 -10.69
CA ALA A 542 -29.56 -23.46 -11.51
C ALA A 542 -30.20 -23.06 -12.85
N LEU A 543 -31.14 -23.84 -13.40
CA LEU A 543 -31.91 -23.44 -14.60
C LEU A 543 -32.67 -22.14 -14.38
N LEU A 544 -33.38 -22.07 -13.26
CA LEU A 544 -34.18 -20.90 -12.90
C LEU A 544 -33.28 -19.71 -12.54
N TRP A 545 -32.12 -19.98 -11.93
CA TRP A 545 -31.14 -18.94 -11.60
C TRP A 545 -30.50 -18.33 -12.85
N ALA A 546 -30.02 -19.16 -13.79
CA ALA A 546 -29.45 -18.72 -15.06
C ALA A 546 -30.46 -17.92 -15.90
N ALA A 547 -31.74 -18.29 -15.85
CA ALA A 547 -32.81 -17.57 -16.55
C ALA A 547 -33.17 -16.21 -15.94
N ARG A 548 -32.73 -15.89 -14.72
CA ARG A 548 -32.92 -14.54 -14.15
C ARG A 548 -32.05 -13.54 -14.90
N PRO A 549 -32.54 -12.33 -15.21
CA PRO A 549 -31.73 -11.27 -15.80
C PRO A 549 -30.45 -11.01 -14.99
N ALA A 550 -29.33 -10.71 -15.67
CA ALA A 550 -28.06 -10.39 -15.03
C ALA A 550 -28.20 -9.23 -14.01
N GLU A 551 -29.07 -8.25 -14.31
CA GLU A 551 -29.37 -7.12 -13.42
C GLU A 551 -30.00 -7.56 -12.09
N GLU A 552 -30.86 -8.58 -12.08
CA GLU A 552 -31.45 -9.11 -10.84
C GLU A 552 -30.40 -9.83 -10.01
N ARG A 553 -29.53 -10.63 -10.64
CA ARG A 553 -28.42 -11.29 -9.94
C ARG A 553 -27.43 -10.27 -9.37
N ALA A 554 -27.13 -9.21 -10.13
CA ALA A 554 -26.28 -8.10 -9.70
C ALA A 554 -26.85 -7.38 -8.47
N ARG A 555 -28.16 -7.09 -8.43
CA ARG A 555 -28.81 -6.48 -7.25
C ARG A 555 -28.68 -7.35 -6.00
N ILE A 556 -28.80 -8.67 -6.14
CA ILE A 556 -28.61 -9.62 -5.03
C ILE A 556 -27.16 -9.59 -4.51
N LEU A 557 -26.18 -9.50 -5.39
CA LEU A 557 -24.78 -9.37 -4.98
C LEU A 557 -24.47 -8.03 -4.32
N TYR A 558 -25.03 -6.91 -4.79
CA TYR A 558 -24.90 -5.63 -4.09
C TYR A 558 -25.52 -5.69 -2.69
N LYS A 559 -26.71 -6.29 -2.56
CA LYS A 559 -27.34 -6.51 -1.26
C LYS A 559 -26.52 -7.44 -0.36
N THR A 560 -25.82 -8.43 -0.94
CA THR A 560 -24.87 -9.29 -0.21
C THR A 560 -23.72 -8.44 0.35
N ALA A 561 -23.17 -7.53 -0.47
CA ALA A 561 -22.11 -6.61 -0.05
C ALA A 561 -22.56 -5.75 1.15
N ASP A 562 -23.79 -5.23 1.12
CA ASP A 562 -24.35 -4.44 2.22
C ASP A 562 -24.54 -5.28 3.50
N ILE A 563 -24.99 -6.53 3.37
CA ILE A 563 -25.11 -7.46 4.52
C ILE A 563 -23.73 -7.80 5.10
N LEU A 564 -22.72 -8.01 4.27
CA LEU A 564 -21.35 -8.25 4.74
C LEU A 564 -20.81 -7.03 5.50
N ALA A 565 -21.05 -5.82 5.00
CA ALA A 565 -20.69 -4.58 5.69
C ALA A 565 -21.39 -4.46 7.06
N MET A 566 -22.69 -4.74 7.12
CA MET A 566 -23.46 -4.76 8.38
C MET A 566 -23.02 -5.87 9.35
N ARG A 567 -22.34 -6.91 8.87
CA ARG A 567 -21.86 -8.05 9.69
C ARG A 567 -20.35 -8.01 9.89
N ARG A 568 -19.67 -6.92 9.55
CA ARG A 568 -18.20 -6.82 9.57
C ARG A 568 -17.60 -7.27 10.90
N GLY A 569 -18.10 -6.78 12.04
CA GLY A 569 -17.61 -7.16 13.37
C GLY A 569 -17.95 -8.59 13.76
N HIS A 570 -19.07 -9.12 13.28
CA HIS A 570 -19.37 -10.55 13.40
C HIS A 570 -18.36 -11.41 12.63
N LEU A 571 -18.04 -11.03 11.38
CA LEU A 571 -17.05 -11.72 10.55
C LEU A 571 -15.64 -11.67 11.16
N VAL A 572 -15.23 -10.51 11.70
CA VAL A 572 -13.99 -10.37 12.49
C VAL A 572 -14.00 -11.35 13.66
N SER A 573 -15.13 -11.45 14.39
CA SER A 573 -15.26 -12.35 15.53
C SER A 573 -15.08 -13.82 15.12
N VAL A 574 -15.71 -14.25 14.02
CA VAL A 574 -15.60 -15.63 13.51
C VAL A 574 -14.17 -15.94 13.06
N ALA A 575 -13.53 -15.04 12.31
CA ALA A 575 -12.15 -15.23 11.84
C ALA A 575 -11.13 -15.28 12.98
N ALA A 576 -11.30 -14.44 14.00
CA ALA A 576 -10.46 -14.43 15.19
C ALA A 576 -10.59 -15.75 15.98
N ALA A 577 -11.82 -16.21 16.21
CA ALA A 577 -12.09 -17.43 16.99
C ALA A 577 -11.68 -18.71 16.24
N GLU A 578 -11.93 -18.78 14.93
CA GLU A 578 -11.76 -20.01 14.17
C GLU A 578 -10.32 -20.22 13.68
N VAL A 579 -9.75 -19.20 13.01
CA VAL A 579 -8.43 -19.33 12.35
C VAL A 579 -7.34 -18.50 13.02
N GLY A 580 -7.66 -17.75 14.08
CA GLY A 580 -6.69 -16.93 14.82
C GLY A 580 -6.27 -15.66 14.07
N LYS A 581 -7.11 -15.10 13.21
CA LYS A 581 -6.76 -13.90 12.43
C LYS A 581 -6.99 -12.63 13.26
N SER A 582 -6.03 -11.70 13.23
CA SER A 582 -6.17 -10.40 13.92
C SER A 582 -7.15 -9.48 13.18
N VAL A 583 -7.63 -8.43 13.85
CA VAL A 583 -8.52 -7.42 13.24
C VAL A 583 -7.83 -6.75 12.04
N GLU A 584 -6.56 -6.39 12.16
CA GLU A 584 -5.75 -5.79 11.09
C GLU A 584 -5.68 -6.66 9.81
N GLN A 585 -5.79 -7.99 9.94
CA GLN A 585 -5.75 -8.90 8.79
C GLN A 585 -7.16 -9.29 8.29
N SER A 586 -8.17 -9.28 9.16
CA SER A 586 -9.53 -9.69 8.81
C SER A 586 -10.38 -8.54 8.26
N ASP A 587 -10.16 -7.30 8.72
CA ASP A 587 -10.92 -6.14 8.26
C ASP A 587 -10.71 -5.84 6.75
N PRO A 588 -9.46 -5.81 6.22
CA PRO A 588 -9.25 -5.66 4.78
C PRO A 588 -9.78 -6.84 3.96
N GLU A 589 -9.79 -8.05 4.54
CA GLU A 589 -10.37 -9.22 3.88
C GLU A 589 -11.90 -9.10 3.72
N ILE A 590 -12.58 -8.50 4.69
CA ILE A 590 -14.01 -8.25 4.58
C ILE A 590 -14.30 -7.19 3.51
N SER A 591 -13.46 -6.14 3.42
CA SER A 591 -13.53 -5.17 2.32
C SER A 591 -13.31 -5.84 0.96
N GLU A 592 -12.35 -6.75 0.85
CA GLU A 592 -12.10 -7.54 -0.37
C GLU A 592 -13.34 -8.39 -0.77
N ALA A 593 -14.02 -9.02 0.20
CA ALA A 593 -15.25 -9.76 -0.04
C ALA A 593 -16.40 -8.86 -0.56
N ILE A 594 -16.58 -7.69 0.06
CA ILE A 594 -17.56 -6.67 -0.37
C ILE A 594 -17.25 -6.19 -1.79
N ASP A 595 -15.97 -5.95 -2.08
CA ASP A 595 -15.51 -5.54 -3.40
C ASP A 595 -15.77 -6.61 -4.46
N PHE A 596 -15.49 -7.88 -4.20
CA PHE A 596 -15.81 -8.97 -5.13
C PHE A 596 -17.30 -8.99 -5.47
N ALA A 597 -18.18 -8.80 -4.49
CA ALA A 597 -19.62 -8.80 -4.72
C ALA A 597 -20.04 -7.68 -5.68
N ARG A 598 -19.58 -6.45 -5.42
CA ARG A 598 -19.91 -5.28 -6.24
C ARG A 598 -19.24 -5.34 -7.62
N TYR A 599 -17.98 -5.74 -7.69
CA TYR A 599 -17.21 -5.80 -8.92
C TYR A 599 -17.74 -6.87 -9.87
N TYR A 600 -17.95 -8.10 -9.39
CA TYR A 600 -18.47 -9.18 -10.24
C TYR A 600 -19.93 -8.99 -10.64
N ALA A 601 -20.73 -8.31 -9.81
CA ALA A 601 -22.07 -7.88 -10.20
C ALA A 601 -22.01 -6.96 -11.43
N GLN A 602 -21.07 -6.01 -11.49
CA GLN A 602 -20.90 -5.13 -12.65
C GLN A 602 -20.38 -5.88 -13.89
N LEU A 603 -19.43 -6.82 -13.71
CA LEU A 603 -18.92 -7.62 -14.83
C LEU A 603 -19.99 -8.56 -15.40
N ALA A 604 -20.88 -9.11 -14.57
CA ALA A 604 -21.96 -9.98 -15.03
C ALA A 604 -22.93 -9.27 -15.99
N LEU A 605 -23.14 -7.96 -15.82
CA LEU A 605 -23.96 -7.15 -16.75
C LEU A 605 -23.36 -7.06 -18.16
N GLN A 606 -22.07 -7.36 -18.31
CA GLN A 606 -21.35 -7.22 -19.57
C GLN A 606 -21.26 -8.52 -20.38
N LEU A 607 -21.61 -9.67 -19.79
CA LEU A 607 -21.47 -10.99 -20.43
C LEU A 607 -22.30 -11.12 -21.71
N ASP A 608 -23.57 -10.72 -21.65
CA ASP A 608 -24.50 -10.80 -22.79
C ASP A 608 -24.18 -9.76 -23.90
N GLY A 609 -23.25 -8.83 -23.62
CA GLY A 609 -22.85 -7.75 -24.53
C GLY A 609 -21.55 -8.01 -25.30
N VAL A 610 -21.00 -9.23 -25.24
CA VAL A 610 -19.76 -9.56 -25.96
C VAL A 610 -20.05 -9.80 -27.44
N ASP A 611 -19.53 -8.94 -28.31
CA ASP A 611 -19.69 -9.04 -29.76
C ASP A 611 -19.23 -10.41 -30.31
N ASN A 612 -19.99 -10.96 -31.26
CA ASN A 612 -19.69 -12.18 -32.04
C ASN A 612 -19.56 -13.47 -31.22
N ALA A 613 -19.98 -13.47 -29.96
CA ALA A 613 -20.04 -14.67 -29.15
C ALA A 613 -21.25 -14.66 -28.22
N GLU A 614 -21.73 -15.84 -27.87
CA GLU A 614 -22.79 -16.04 -26.87
C GLU A 614 -22.20 -16.78 -25.67
N PHE A 615 -22.55 -16.31 -24.47
CA PHE A 615 -22.12 -16.92 -23.21
C PHE A 615 -23.19 -17.89 -22.70
N THR A 616 -22.77 -19.12 -22.39
CA THR A 616 -23.60 -20.09 -21.66
C THR A 616 -22.97 -20.36 -20.30
N PRO A 617 -23.63 -20.00 -19.18
CA PRO A 617 -23.07 -20.25 -17.85
C PRO A 617 -22.97 -21.76 -17.59
N ASP A 618 -21.95 -22.13 -16.81
CA ASP A 618 -21.88 -23.48 -16.24
C ASP A 618 -23.14 -23.76 -15.42
N ARG A 619 -23.62 -25.00 -15.43
CA ARG A 619 -24.82 -25.35 -14.66
C ARG A 619 -24.49 -25.54 -13.17
N LEU A 620 -23.36 -26.17 -12.87
CA LEU A 620 -22.89 -26.43 -11.52
C LEU A 620 -21.38 -26.18 -11.40
N VAL A 621 -21.02 -25.28 -10.49
CA VAL A 621 -19.66 -25.01 -10.05
C VAL A 621 -19.48 -25.49 -8.61
N VAL A 622 -18.41 -26.24 -8.34
CA VAL A 622 -17.99 -26.58 -6.97
C VAL A 622 -16.85 -25.66 -6.54
N VAL A 623 -17.00 -25.00 -5.40
CA VAL A 623 -16.01 -24.06 -4.86
C VAL A 623 -15.26 -24.71 -3.70
N THR A 624 -13.92 -24.70 -3.79
CA THR A 624 -13.00 -25.28 -2.79
C THR A 624 -11.99 -24.21 -2.31
N PRO A 625 -12.40 -23.33 -1.38
CA PRO A 625 -11.58 -22.21 -0.92
C PRO A 625 -10.55 -22.68 0.13
N PRO A 626 -9.52 -21.86 0.42
CA PRO A 626 -8.49 -22.14 1.40
C PRO A 626 -8.93 -21.62 2.78
N TRP A 627 -8.05 -21.77 3.78
CA TRP A 627 -8.30 -21.31 5.14
C TRP A 627 -7.66 -19.98 5.52
N ASN A 628 -6.65 -19.52 4.78
CA ASN A 628 -5.85 -18.36 5.13
C ASN A 628 -6.56 -17.02 4.81
N PHE A 629 -7.42 -17.03 3.79
CA PHE A 629 -8.41 -15.98 3.54
C PHE A 629 -9.80 -16.64 3.54
N PRO A 630 -10.34 -16.96 4.74
CA PRO A 630 -11.54 -17.78 4.89
C PRO A 630 -12.85 -17.00 4.66
N ILE A 631 -12.77 -15.71 4.33
CA ILE A 631 -13.90 -14.82 4.00
C ILE A 631 -13.79 -14.36 2.53
N ALA A 632 -12.68 -13.72 2.13
CA ALA A 632 -12.58 -13.08 0.81
C ALA A 632 -12.52 -14.07 -0.35
N ILE A 633 -11.65 -15.08 -0.28
CA ILE A 633 -11.52 -16.08 -1.35
C ILE A 633 -12.79 -16.95 -1.50
N PRO A 634 -13.40 -17.47 -0.42
CA PRO A 634 -14.71 -18.15 -0.54
C PRO A 634 -15.79 -17.23 -1.10
N ALA A 635 -15.82 -15.96 -0.70
CA ALA A 635 -16.71 -14.95 -1.25
C ALA A 635 -16.48 -14.78 -2.77
N GLY A 636 -15.27 -14.39 -3.19
CA GLY A 636 -14.96 -14.12 -4.59
C GLY A 636 -15.28 -15.28 -5.52
N SER A 637 -14.89 -16.51 -5.16
CA SER A 637 -15.14 -17.71 -5.97
C SER A 637 -16.64 -18.00 -6.11
N THR A 638 -17.39 -17.91 -5.00
CA THR A 638 -18.84 -18.16 -4.98
C THR A 638 -19.60 -17.07 -5.71
N PHE A 639 -19.22 -15.81 -5.50
CA PHE A 639 -19.88 -14.66 -6.09
C PHE A 639 -19.70 -14.63 -7.60
N ALA A 640 -18.49 -14.94 -8.12
CA ALA A 640 -18.25 -15.00 -9.56
C ALA A 640 -19.13 -16.05 -10.25
N ALA A 641 -19.24 -17.26 -9.69
CA ALA A 641 -20.07 -18.33 -10.24
C ALA A 641 -21.57 -17.96 -10.23
N LEU A 642 -22.07 -17.42 -9.11
CA LEU A 642 -23.46 -16.95 -9.02
C LEU A 642 -23.75 -15.77 -9.94
N ALA A 643 -22.80 -14.83 -10.10
CA ALA A 643 -22.91 -13.68 -10.99
C ALA A 643 -23.09 -14.12 -12.45
N ALA A 644 -22.29 -15.09 -12.89
CA ALA A 644 -22.38 -15.67 -14.22
C ALA A 644 -23.70 -16.43 -14.47
N GLY A 645 -24.30 -16.99 -13.42
CA GLY A 645 -25.60 -17.69 -13.49
C GLY A 645 -25.53 -19.18 -13.14
N ALA A 646 -24.42 -19.66 -12.57
CA ALA A 646 -24.27 -21.06 -12.16
C ALA A 646 -24.96 -21.37 -10.82
N GLY A 647 -25.38 -22.62 -10.63
CA GLY A 647 -25.58 -23.19 -9.30
C GLY A 647 -24.24 -23.49 -8.63
N VAL A 648 -24.18 -23.40 -7.31
CA VAL A 648 -22.93 -23.53 -6.55
C VAL A 648 -23.06 -24.53 -5.41
N ILE A 649 -22.12 -25.46 -5.35
CA ILE A 649 -21.83 -26.23 -4.14
C ILE A 649 -20.55 -25.67 -3.52
N HIS A 650 -20.71 -25.00 -2.39
CA HIS A 650 -19.61 -24.44 -1.62
C HIS A 650 -19.09 -25.48 -0.63
N LYS A 651 -17.86 -25.95 -0.83
CA LYS A 651 -17.19 -26.93 0.03
C LYS A 651 -16.05 -26.24 0.79
N PRO A 652 -16.28 -25.77 2.03
CA PRO A 652 -15.28 -25.01 2.77
C PRO A 652 -14.07 -25.86 3.16
N SER A 653 -12.98 -25.17 3.48
CA SER A 653 -11.79 -25.80 4.06
C SER A 653 -12.08 -26.37 5.45
N LYS A 654 -11.33 -27.38 5.89
CA LYS A 654 -11.51 -28.02 7.20
C LYS A 654 -11.39 -27.03 8.38
N PRO A 655 -10.35 -26.16 8.45
CA PRO A 655 -10.17 -25.28 9.61
C PRO A 655 -10.95 -23.95 9.51
N SER A 656 -11.78 -23.73 8.48
CA SER A 656 -12.47 -22.44 8.29
C SER A 656 -13.96 -22.56 7.90
N GLN A 657 -14.65 -23.54 8.46
CA GLN A 657 -16.02 -23.89 8.11
C GLN A 657 -17.03 -22.81 8.53
N HIS A 658 -16.85 -22.19 9.69
CA HIS A 658 -17.73 -21.16 10.22
C HIS A 658 -17.61 -19.85 9.43
N CYS A 659 -16.39 -19.43 9.09
CA CYS A 659 -16.15 -18.26 8.25
C CYS A 659 -16.88 -18.38 6.89
N SER A 660 -16.69 -19.52 6.20
CA SER A 660 -17.34 -19.75 4.91
C SER A 660 -18.87 -19.85 5.03
N ALA A 661 -19.37 -20.48 6.10
CA ALA A 661 -20.81 -20.52 6.36
C ALA A 661 -21.40 -19.12 6.57
N ALA A 662 -20.69 -18.21 7.26
CA ALA A 662 -21.12 -16.82 7.44
C ALA A 662 -21.24 -16.05 6.11
N VAL A 663 -20.30 -16.26 5.17
CA VAL A 663 -20.37 -15.69 3.82
C VAL A 663 -21.58 -16.22 3.05
N VAL A 664 -21.82 -17.54 3.10
CA VAL A 664 -22.98 -18.16 2.42
C VAL A 664 -24.31 -17.70 3.04
N GLN A 665 -24.37 -17.50 4.35
CA GLN A 665 -25.54 -16.93 5.00
C GLN A 665 -25.86 -15.52 4.48
N ALA A 666 -24.85 -14.68 4.26
CA ALA A 666 -25.06 -13.35 3.67
C ALA A 666 -25.71 -13.43 2.28
N LEU A 667 -25.29 -14.39 1.43
CA LEU A 667 -25.90 -14.63 0.12
C LEU A 667 -27.37 -15.08 0.23
N TRP A 668 -27.67 -16.01 1.15
CA TRP A 668 -29.05 -16.48 1.36
C TRP A 668 -29.94 -15.35 1.87
N ASP A 669 -29.45 -14.54 2.82
CA ASP A 669 -30.19 -13.40 3.36
C ASP A 669 -30.38 -12.29 2.31
N ALA A 670 -29.43 -12.14 1.37
CA ALA A 670 -29.58 -11.24 0.23
C ALA A 670 -30.67 -11.69 -0.74
N GLY A 671 -30.90 -12.99 -0.88
CA GLY A 671 -31.97 -13.56 -1.71
C GLY A 671 -31.51 -14.61 -2.72
N VAL A 672 -30.28 -15.14 -2.59
CA VAL A 672 -29.87 -16.34 -3.34
C VAL A 672 -30.67 -17.54 -2.83
N PRO A 673 -31.39 -18.28 -3.71
CA PRO A 673 -32.14 -19.47 -3.27
C PRO A 673 -31.20 -20.54 -2.70
N ARG A 674 -31.62 -21.21 -1.61
CA ARG A 674 -30.85 -22.29 -0.98
C ARG A 674 -30.72 -23.54 -1.85
N GLU A 675 -31.60 -23.67 -2.82
CA GLU A 675 -31.57 -24.72 -3.83
C GLU A 675 -30.46 -24.45 -4.87
N VAL A 676 -30.13 -23.18 -5.13
CA VAL A 676 -29.07 -22.76 -6.08
C VAL A 676 -27.70 -22.77 -5.40
N LEU A 677 -27.62 -22.44 -4.12
CA LEU A 677 -26.39 -22.39 -3.34
C LEU A 677 -26.47 -23.32 -2.12
N LYS A 678 -25.64 -24.36 -2.12
CA LYS A 678 -25.49 -25.30 -1.00
C LYS A 678 -24.12 -25.15 -0.36
N CYS A 679 -24.06 -25.05 0.97
CA CYS A 679 -22.80 -25.07 1.73
C CYS A 679 -22.70 -26.41 2.46
N VAL A 680 -21.80 -27.28 2.00
CA VAL A 680 -21.70 -28.66 2.50
C VAL A 680 -20.27 -29.06 2.79
N TYR A 681 -20.09 -29.88 3.82
CA TYR A 681 -18.82 -30.49 4.15
C TYR A 681 -18.91 -32.02 3.99
N PRO A 682 -18.05 -32.65 3.17
CA PRO A 682 -18.06 -34.10 3.03
C PRO A 682 -17.68 -34.80 4.35
N GLY A 683 -18.49 -35.77 4.79
CA GLY A 683 -18.28 -36.49 6.06
C GLY A 683 -16.97 -37.28 6.09
N HIS A 684 -16.56 -37.80 4.93
CA HIS A 684 -15.31 -38.53 4.75
C HIS A 684 -14.67 -38.23 3.39
N ARG A 685 -13.46 -38.77 3.17
CA ARG A 685 -12.69 -38.54 1.94
C ARG A 685 -13.43 -39.01 0.69
N ASP A 686 -14.09 -40.16 0.75
CA ASP A 686 -14.79 -40.74 -0.40
C ASP A 686 -16.00 -39.90 -0.82
N ALA A 687 -16.78 -39.34 0.11
CA ALA A 687 -17.82 -38.36 -0.20
C ALA A 687 -17.24 -37.10 -0.87
N GLY A 688 -16.07 -36.65 -0.42
CA GLY A 688 -15.38 -35.51 -1.04
C GLY A 688 -14.89 -35.81 -2.45
N ARG A 689 -14.36 -37.03 -2.66
CA ARG A 689 -13.98 -37.51 -3.99
C ARG A 689 -15.20 -37.61 -4.90
N ALA A 690 -16.26 -38.27 -4.44
CA ALA A 690 -17.51 -38.42 -5.17
C ALA A 690 -18.08 -37.07 -5.59
N LEU A 691 -18.09 -36.07 -4.71
CA LEU A 691 -18.54 -34.71 -5.04
C LEU A 691 -17.69 -34.05 -6.13
N ILE A 692 -16.36 -34.08 -5.99
CA ILE A 692 -15.44 -33.38 -6.90
C ILE A 692 -15.38 -34.05 -8.27
N SER A 693 -15.35 -35.39 -8.31
CA SER A 693 -15.20 -36.16 -9.54
C SER A 693 -16.53 -36.54 -10.19
N HIS A 694 -17.66 -35.96 -9.77
CA HIS A 694 -18.96 -36.30 -10.32
C HIS A 694 -19.11 -35.77 -11.76
N ASP A 695 -19.66 -36.58 -12.67
CA ASP A 695 -19.78 -36.27 -14.11
C ASP A 695 -20.58 -34.99 -14.40
N LEU A 696 -21.57 -34.70 -13.55
CA LEU A 696 -22.43 -33.51 -13.64
C LEU A 696 -21.86 -32.27 -12.92
N VAL A 697 -20.62 -32.28 -12.44
CA VAL A 697 -19.92 -31.04 -12.05
C VAL A 697 -19.26 -30.48 -13.30
N ASP A 698 -19.58 -29.25 -13.67
CA ASP A 698 -19.02 -28.65 -14.89
C ASP A 698 -17.63 -28.05 -14.60
N ARG A 699 -17.45 -27.48 -13.41
CA ARG A 699 -16.20 -26.82 -13.00
C ARG A 699 -15.91 -26.91 -11.51
N VAL A 700 -14.63 -26.96 -11.17
CA VAL A 700 -14.13 -26.70 -9.81
C VAL A 700 -13.30 -25.42 -9.79
N ILE A 701 -13.64 -24.52 -8.86
CA ILE A 701 -12.75 -23.41 -8.47
C ILE A 701 -11.96 -23.87 -7.25
N LEU A 702 -10.64 -23.91 -7.38
CA LEU A 702 -9.71 -24.30 -6.33
C LEU A 702 -8.84 -23.10 -5.96
N THR A 703 -8.69 -22.87 -4.66
CA THR A 703 -7.56 -22.10 -4.17
C THR A 703 -6.84 -22.91 -3.12
N GLY A 704 -5.59 -23.26 -3.38
CA GLY A 704 -4.87 -24.24 -2.57
C GLY A 704 -3.53 -24.63 -3.19
N SER A 705 -3.18 -25.91 -3.09
CA SER A 705 -1.89 -26.40 -3.57
C SER A 705 -1.99 -27.03 -4.98
N SER A 706 -0.90 -26.98 -5.74
CA SER A 706 -0.77 -27.66 -7.04
C SER A 706 -1.03 -29.16 -6.93
N GLU A 707 -0.62 -29.78 -5.82
CA GLU A 707 -0.83 -31.21 -5.57
C GLU A 707 -2.32 -31.54 -5.41
N THR A 708 -3.11 -30.62 -4.85
CA THR A 708 -4.56 -30.79 -4.75
C THR A 708 -5.22 -30.71 -6.12
N ALA A 709 -4.78 -29.79 -6.98
CA ALA A 709 -5.25 -29.70 -8.37
C ALA A 709 -4.94 -30.96 -9.17
N ALA A 710 -3.70 -31.49 -9.03
CA ALA A 710 -3.30 -32.76 -9.64
C ALA A 710 -4.13 -33.93 -9.12
N MET A 711 -4.41 -33.97 -7.82
CA MET A 711 -5.25 -34.99 -7.21
C MET A 711 -6.68 -34.96 -7.79
N PHE A 712 -7.31 -33.79 -7.90
CA PHE A 712 -8.64 -33.65 -8.49
C PHE A 712 -8.66 -34.08 -9.95
N SER A 713 -7.67 -33.64 -10.73
CA SER A 713 -7.49 -34.04 -12.13
C SER A 713 -7.32 -35.56 -12.27
N SER A 714 -6.62 -36.21 -11.33
CA SER A 714 -6.44 -37.68 -11.34
C SER A 714 -7.72 -38.47 -11.10
N TRP A 715 -8.73 -37.85 -10.48
CA TRP A 715 -10.03 -38.49 -10.26
C TRP A 715 -10.94 -38.36 -11.48
N ARG A 716 -10.84 -37.23 -12.20
CA ARG A 716 -11.63 -36.91 -13.39
C ARG A 716 -10.82 -36.00 -14.34
N PRO A 717 -10.06 -36.55 -15.30
CA PRO A 717 -9.13 -35.78 -16.15
C PRO A 717 -9.78 -34.75 -17.08
N GLU A 718 -11.06 -34.90 -17.38
CA GLU A 718 -11.87 -33.97 -18.17
C GLU A 718 -12.50 -32.85 -17.34
N LEU A 719 -12.37 -32.89 -16.01
CA LEU A 719 -12.90 -31.86 -15.13
C LEU A 719 -12.20 -30.52 -15.37
N THR A 720 -12.99 -29.48 -15.62
CA THR A 720 -12.44 -28.13 -15.73
C THR A 720 -12.10 -27.59 -14.35
N ILE A 721 -10.82 -27.30 -14.12
CA ILE A 721 -10.32 -26.72 -12.87
C ILE A 721 -9.76 -25.33 -13.14
N ASN A 722 -10.26 -24.34 -12.42
CA ASN A 722 -9.61 -23.05 -12.30
C ASN A 722 -8.97 -22.97 -10.93
N GLY A 723 -7.63 -22.97 -10.91
CA GLY A 723 -6.84 -23.01 -9.69
C GLY A 723 -6.03 -21.74 -9.52
N GLU A 724 -6.16 -21.11 -8.36
CA GLU A 724 -5.14 -20.20 -7.83
C GLU A 724 -4.29 -21.00 -6.84
N THR A 725 -3.02 -21.19 -7.16
CA THR A 725 -2.10 -22.00 -6.35
C THR A 725 -1.00 -21.12 -5.76
N SER A 726 -0.28 -21.65 -4.76
CA SER A 726 0.64 -20.83 -3.97
C SER A 726 1.81 -20.22 -4.77
N GLY A 727 2.63 -19.42 -4.09
CA GLY A 727 3.76 -18.71 -4.68
C GLY A 727 5.03 -18.83 -3.84
N LYS A 728 6.19 -18.73 -4.50
CA LYS A 728 7.49 -18.56 -3.85
C LYS A 728 8.04 -17.17 -4.14
N ASN A 729 7.47 -16.18 -3.46
CA ASN A 729 7.62 -14.78 -3.83
C ASN A 729 8.88 -14.15 -3.24
N ALA A 730 9.41 -13.16 -3.95
CA ALA A 730 10.60 -12.43 -3.54
C ALA A 730 10.41 -10.91 -3.65
N ILE A 731 11.11 -10.16 -2.80
CA ILE A 731 11.38 -8.74 -2.99
C ILE A 731 12.86 -8.57 -3.30
N VAL A 732 13.16 -7.99 -4.46
CA VAL A 732 14.52 -7.57 -4.85
C VAL A 732 14.77 -6.18 -4.26
N ILE A 733 15.93 -5.99 -3.62
CA ILE A 733 16.31 -4.72 -2.99
C ILE A 733 17.67 -4.30 -3.53
N THR A 734 17.68 -3.20 -4.28
CA THR A 734 18.89 -2.68 -4.92
C THR A 734 19.59 -1.64 -4.05
N PRO A 735 20.87 -1.30 -4.33
CA PRO A 735 21.55 -0.22 -3.63
C PRO A 735 20.84 1.14 -3.75
N SER A 736 20.01 1.32 -4.77
CA SER A 736 19.22 2.53 -5.03
C SER A 736 17.95 2.64 -4.17
N ALA A 737 17.65 1.65 -3.33
CA ALA A 737 16.43 1.62 -2.50
C ALA A 737 16.46 2.58 -1.29
N ASP A 738 15.29 3.05 -0.87
CA ASP A 738 15.09 3.50 0.51
C ASP A 738 15.09 2.26 1.42
N ARG A 739 16.16 2.09 2.19
CA ARG A 739 16.36 0.89 3.00
C ARG A 739 15.38 0.75 4.16
N ASP A 740 15.00 1.86 4.77
CA ASP A 740 14.10 1.82 5.92
C ASP A 740 12.69 1.39 5.44
N LEU A 741 12.24 1.94 4.30
CA LEU A 741 11.00 1.50 3.64
C LEU A 741 11.09 0.06 3.12
N ALA A 742 12.22 -0.31 2.49
CA ALA A 742 12.41 -1.66 1.98
C ALA A 742 12.38 -2.71 3.11
N VAL A 743 12.97 -2.42 4.28
CA VAL A 743 12.86 -3.29 5.46
C VAL A 743 11.43 -3.36 5.97
N ALA A 744 10.74 -2.23 6.11
CA ALA A 744 9.34 -2.20 6.58
C ALA A 744 8.44 -3.04 5.67
N ASP A 745 8.55 -2.87 4.34
CA ASP A 745 7.79 -3.63 3.35
C ASP A 745 8.15 -5.11 3.32
N LEU A 746 9.43 -5.45 3.46
CA LEU A 746 9.90 -6.84 3.52
C LEU A 746 9.36 -7.56 4.75
N VAL A 747 9.45 -6.95 5.93
CA VAL A 747 8.94 -7.50 7.19
C VAL A 747 7.42 -7.67 7.14
N LYS A 748 6.69 -6.63 6.69
CA LYS A 748 5.22 -6.70 6.55
C LYS A 748 4.81 -7.79 5.56
N SER A 749 5.50 -7.92 4.44
CA SER A 749 5.21 -8.91 3.41
C SER A 749 5.59 -10.34 3.81
N ALA A 750 6.64 -10.52 4.60
CA ALA A 750 7.11 -11.84 5.04
C ALA A 750 6.29 -12.39 6.20
N PHE A 751 5.91 -11.55 7.16
CA PHE A 751 5.38 -12.02 8.45
C PHE A 751 3.92 -11.65 8.71
N GLY A 752 3.31 -10.77 7.91
CA GLY A 752 1.88 -10.48 8.00
C GLY A 752 1.04 -11.77 7.91
N HIS A 753 0.10 -11.96 8.84
CA HIS A 753 -0.65 -13.22 9.01
C HIS A 753 0.26 -14.46 9.19
N ALA A 754 1.38 -14.30 9.91
CA ALA A 754 2.40 -15.31 10.14
C ALA A 754 2.98 -15.91 8.85
N GLY A 755 3.04 -15.12 7.77
CA GLY A 755 3.52 -15.58 6.46
C GLY A 755 2.58 -16.57 5.76
N GLN A 756 1.35 -16.77 6.26
CA GLN A 756 0.35 -17.68 5.68
C GLN A 756 -0.42 -17.01 4.53
N LYS A 757 0.31 -16.37 3.61
CA LYS A 757 -0.27 -15.77 2.41
C LYS A 757 0.41 -16.38 1.19
N CYS A 758 -0.38 -16.71 0.16
CA CYS A 758 0.16 -17.13 -1.12
C CYS A 758 1.09 -16.05 -1.71
N SER A 759 0.86 -14.78 -1.38
CA SER A 759 1.65 -13.61 -1.76
C SER A 759 2.80 -13.25 -0.81
N ALA A 760 3.01 -13.98 0.29
CA ALA A 760 4.01 -13.62 1.29
C ALA A 760 5.43 -13.59 0.69
N ALA A 761 6.24 -12.62 1.09
CA ALA A 761 7.64 -12.52 0.70
C ALA A 761 8.46 -13.58 1.44
N SER A 762 8.66 -14.73 0.80
CA SER A 762 9.51 -15.80 1.33
C SER A 762 10.99 -15.49 1.18
N LEU A 763 11.35 -14.65 0.19
CA LEU A 763 12.74 -14.34 -0.16
C LEU A 763 12.97 -12.82 -0.19
N GLY A 764 14.11 -12.38 0.36
CA GLY A 764 14.69 -11.06 0.13
C GLY A 764 15.96 -11.23 -0.68
N ILE A 765 15.97 -10.75 -1.93
CA ILE A 765 17.14 -10.84 -2.82
C ILE A 765 17.86 -9.50 -2.78
N LEU A 766 19.00 -9.46 -2.10
CA LEU A 766 19.74 -8.23 -1.85
C LEU A 766 20.86 -8.08 -2.88
N VAL A 767 20.86 -6.97 -3.60
CA VAL A 767 21.81 -6.73 -4.70
C VAL A 767 23.06 -6.00 -4.20
N GLY A 768 24.22 -6.55 -4.51
CA GLY A 768 25.53 -5.96 -4.25
C GLY A 768 25.73 -5.54 -2.80
N SER A 769 26.02 -4.26 -2.58
CA SER A 769 26.32 -3.69 -1.26
C SER A 769 25.21 -3.82 -0.22
N VAL A 770 23.96 -4.03 -0.62
CA VAL A 770 22.83 -4.19 0.31
C VAL A 770 23.00 -5.44 1.16
N TYR A 771 23.48 -6.54 0.58
CA TYR A 771 23.65 -7.81 1.30
C TYR A 771 24.65 -7.71 2.45
N GLU A 772 25.70 -6.91 2.28
CA GLU A 772 26.76 -6.67 3.27
C GLU A 772 26.47 -5.49 4.22
N SER A 773 25.33 -4.81 4.03
CA SER A 773 24.99 -3.64 4.83
C SER A 773 24.62 -4.04 6.26
N GLU A 774 25.50 -3.69 7.21
CA GLU A 774 25.26 -3.88 8.65
C GLU A 774 23.97 -3.18 9.10
N ARG A 775 23.72 -1.97 8.61
CA ARG A 775 22.50 -1.21 8.93
C ARG A 775 21.25 -1.92 8.45
N PHE A 776 21.22 -2.39 7.19
CA PHE A 776 20.06 -3.10 6.64
C PHE A 776 19.77 -4.36 7.47
N ARG A 777 20.79 -5.18 7.73
CA ARG A 777 20.66 -6.40 8.55
C ARG A 777 20.17 -6.08 9.97
N ARG A 778 20.72 -5.05 10.62
CA ARG A 778 20.32 -4.63 11.96
C ARG A 778 18.85 -4.19 12.00
N GLN A 779 18.44 -3.32 11.09
CA GLN A 779 17.05 -2.84 10.99
C GLN A 779 16.07 -3.97 10.69
N LEU A 780 16.44 -4.89 9.79
CA LEU A 780 15.62 -6.05 9.46
C LEU A 780 15.38 -6.96 10.67
N VAL A 781 16.45 -7.28 11.42
CA VAL A 781 16.33 -8.09 12.65
C VAL A 781 15.54 -7.35 13.72
N ASP A 782 15.80 -6.06 13.94
CA ASP A 782 15.10 -5.31 14.97
C ASP A 782 13.60 -5.22 14.67
N ALA A 783 13.23 -4.88 13.44
CA ALA A 783 11.85 -4.84 12.99
C ALA A 783 11.14 -6.19 13.15
N ALA A 784 11.73 -7.28 12.63
CA ALA A 784 11.12 -8.61 12.71
C ALA A 784 11.00 -9.13 14.15
N SER A 785 12.05 -8.98 14.96
CA SER A 785 12.05 -9.46 16.35
C SER A 785 11.14 -8.64 17.29
N SER A 786 10.72 -7.45 16.85
CA SER A 786 9.85 -6.58 17.63
C SER A 786 8.36 -6.85 17.44
N LEU A 787 7.98 -7.56 16.36
CA LEU A 787 6.58 -7.90 16.06
C LEU A 787 5.89 -8.52 17.26
N ILE A 788 4.65 -8.09 17.53
CA ILE A 788 3.84 -8.62 18.63
C ILE A 788 3.12 -9.84 18.08
N VAL A 789 3.69 -11.02 18.35
CA VAL A 789 3.13 -12.32 17.97
C VAL A 789 2.28 -12.85 19.11
N ASP A 790 0.97 -12.86 18.93
CA ASP A 790 0.04 -13.33 19.95
C ASP A 790 -1.31 -13.76 19.35
N TRP A 791 -2.18 -14.29 20.19
CA TRP A 791 -3.57 -14.60 19.83
C TRP A 791 -4.40 -13.32 19.64
N PRO A 792 -5.46 -13.34 18.81
CA PRO A 792 -6.26 -12.15 18.51
C PRO A 792 -6.95 -11.48 19.71
N ASN A 793 -7.08 -12.17 20.85
CA ASN A 793 -7.59 -11.56 22.07
C ASN A 793 -6.65 -10.50 22.65
N ASN A 794 -5.38 -10.48 22.23
CA ASN A 794 -4.49 -9.35 22.38
C ASN A 794 -4.68 -8.39 21.18
N PRO A 795 -5.38 -7.26 21.34
CA PRO A 795 -5.65 -6.32 20.24
C PRO A 795 -4.38 -5.62 19.73
N SER A 796 -3.28 -5.69 20.48
CA SER A 796 -1.96 -5.18 20.07
C SER A 796 -1.18 -6.17 19.18
N ALA A 797 -1.67 -7.40 19.01
CA ALA A 797 -1.01 -8.40 18.18
C ALA A 797 -0.97 -7.98 16.70
N THR A 798 0.24 -7.82 16.15
CA THR A 798 0.46 -7.52 14.73
C THR A 798 0.61 -8.80 13.89
N VAL A 799 0.89 -9.93 14.54
CA VAL A 799 1.00 -11.26 13.91
C VAL A 799 0.23 -12.29 14.74
N GLY A 800 -0.74 -12.95 14.10
CA GLY A 800 -1.51 -14.04 14.72
C GLY A 800 -0.77 -15.39 14.74
N PRO A 801 -1.36 -16.43 15.33
CA PRO A 801 -0.86 -17.81 15.28
C PRO A 801 -0.94 -18.40 13.86
N LEU A 802 -0.24 -19.52 13.66
CA LEU A 802 -0.52 -20.43 12.55
C LEU A 802 -1.95 -20.96 12.67
N THR A 803 -2.67 -21.13 11.56
CA THR A 803 -4.04 -21.68 11.57
C THR A 803 -4.04 -23.18 11.90
N GLU A 804 -3.06 -23.91 11.38
CA GLU A 804 -2.85 -25.34 11.68
C GLU A 804 -1.46 -25.55 12.31
N LEU A 805 -1.21 -26.76 12.85
CA LEU A 805 0.14 -27.13 13.28
C LEU A 805 1.11 -27.11 12.08
N PRO A 806 2.40 -26.76 12.30
CA PRO A 806 3.39 -26.75 11.23
C PRO A 806 3.43 -28.07 10.46
N SER A 807 3.23 -28.00 9.14
CA SER A 807 3.47 -29.11 8.23
C SER A 807 4.95 -29.53 8.25
N ASP A 808 5.29 -30.71 7.72
CA ASP A 808 6.69 -31.18 7.68
C ASP A 808 7.63 -30.18 7.00
N LYS A 809 7.21 -29.59 5.88
CA LYS A 809 7.98 -28.57 5.16
C LYS A 809 8.16 -27.28 5.97
N LEU A 810 7.12 -26.83 6.68
CA LEU A 810 7.21 -25.64 7.53
C LEU A 810 8.07 -25.91 8.76
N LYS A 811 7.90 -27.06 9.40
CA LYS A 811 8.70 -27.48 10.56
C LYS A 811 10.18 -27.59 10.20
N HIS A 812 10.51 -28.17 9.04
CA HIS A 812 11.88 -28.18 8.51
C HIS A 812 12.41 -26.76 8.36
N ALA A 813 11.65 -25.88 7.70
CA ALA A 813 12.03 -24.49 7.51
C ALA A 813 12.22 -23.70 8.82
N LEU A 814 11.42 -23.99 9.86
CA LEU A 814 11.51 -23.36 11.17
C LEU A 814 12.68 -23.87 12.02
N THR A 815 13.18 -25.08 11.78
CA THR A 815 14.09 -25.74 12.74
C THR A 815 15.42 -26.21 12.15
N THR A 816 15.56 -26.19 10.82
CA THR A 816 16.71 -26.73 10.11
C THR A 816 17.29 -25.71 9.15
N LEU A 817 18.62 -25.66 9.05
CA LEU A 817 19.40 -24.86 8.11
C LEU A 817 20.07 -25.77 7.08
N GLU A 818 20.12 -25.34 5.83
CA GLU A 818 20.90 -26.01 4.78
C GLU A 818 22.40 -25.64 4.89
N GLU A 819 23.26 -26.34 4.14
CA GLU A 819 24.70 -26.01 4.11
C GLU A 819 24.93 -24.57 3.62
N GLY A 820 25.72 -23.80 4.37
CA GLY A 820 25.99 -22.38 4.08
C GLY A 820 24.95 -21.42 4.65
N GLU A 821 23.80 -21.90 5.12
CA GLU A 821 22.80 -21.07 5.79
C GLU A 821 23.15 -20.80 7.25
N SER A 822 22.71 -19.66 7.77
CA SER A 822 22.72 -19.35 9.20
C SER A 822 21.45 -18.62 9.63
N TRP A 823 21.13 -18.65 10.92
CA TRP A 823 20.04 -17.84 11.45
C TRP A 823 20.51 -16.41 11.69
N LEU A 824 19.97 -15.47 10.91
CA LEU A 824 20.04 -14.05 11.25
C LEU A 824 19.05 -13.70 12.37
N LEU A 825 17.89 -14.37 12.36
CA LEU A 825 16.93 -14.42 13.46
C LEU A 825 16.37 -15.84 13.56
N GLU A 826 16.61 -16.52 14.67
CA GLU A 826 16.12 -17.89 14.86
C GLU A 826 14.66 -17.89 15.37
N PRO A 827 13.74 -18.59 14.69
CA PRO A 827 12.34 -18.66 15.11
C PRO A 827 12.18 -19.54 16.35
N ARG A 828 11.17 -19.24 17.17
CA ARG A 828 10.88 -19.96 18.42
C ARG A 828 9.39 -20.21 18.54
N GLN A 829 9.03 -21.39 19.02
CA GLN A 829 7.68 -21.65 19.49
C GLN A 829 7.45 -20.84 20.79
N LEU A 830 6.37 -20.06 20.83
CA LEU A 830 6.09 -19.08 21.89
C LEU A 830 5.15 -19.60 22.97
N ASP A 831 4.37 -20.65 22.69
CA ASP A 831 3.46 -21.29 23.63
C ASP A 831 3.39 -22.81 23.44
N ASP A 832 2.63 -23.51 24.28
CA ASP A 832 2.50 -24.98 24.21
C ASP A 832 1.52 -25.48 23.13
N THR A 833 0.84 -24.56 22.40
CA THR A 833 -0.12 -24.95 21.36
C THR A 833 0.56 -25.48 20.10
N GLY A 834 1.83 -25.14 19.90
CA GLY A 834 2.59 -25.44 18.68
C GLY A 834 2.24 -24.57 17.49
N ARG A 835 1.31 -23.63 17.63
CA ARG A 835 0.83 -22.73 16.56
C ARG A 835 1.42 -21.33 16.64
N LEU A 836 1.85 -20.87 17.83
CA LEU A 836 2.44 -19.55 17.99
C LEU A 836 3.95 -19.61 17.79
N TRP A 837 4.47 -18.96 16.74
CA TRP A 837 5.88 -18.97 16.37
C TRP A 837 6.40 -17.56 16.10
N SER A 838 7.57 -17.22 16.65
CA SER A 838 8.26 -15.98 16.32
C SER A 838 8.77 -16.01 14.87
N PRO A 839 8.99 -14.84 14.24
CA PRO A 839 9.63 -14.74 12.93
C PRO A 839 11.00 -15.40 12.89
N GLY A 840 11.33 -16.02 11.75
CA GLY A 840 12.66 -16.56 11.45
C GLY A 840 13.25 -15.91 10.19
N ILE A 841 14.56 -15.65 10.19
CA ILE A 841 15.31 -15.11 9.05
C ILE A 841 16.56 -15.96 8.82
N LYS A 842 16.59 -16.66 7.68
CA LYS A 842 17.75 -17.40 7.16
C LYS A 842 18.63 -16.44 6.37
N ASP A 843 19.94 -16.49 6.59
CA ASP A 843 20.95 -15.80 5.80
C ASP A 843 21.74 -16.83 4.97
N GLY A 844 22.17 -16.46 3.76
CA GLY A 844 22.94 -17.34 2.88
C GLY A 844 22.12 -18.37 2.10
N VAL A 845 20.81 -18.12 1.89
CA VAL A 845 19.98 -19.02 1.06
C VAL A 845 20.54 -19.03 -0.36
N SER A 846 20.99 -20.21 -0.79
CA SER A 846 21.64 -20.37 -2.09
C SER A 846 20.64 -20.77 -3.18
N PRO A 847 20.91 -20.45 -4.46
CA PRO A 847 20.04 -20.85 -5.57
C PRO A 847 19.92 -22.37 -5.64
N GLY A 848 18.69 -22.86 -5.77
CA GLY A 848 18.37 -24.28 -5.91
C GLY A 848 18.29 -25.08 -4.60
N THR A 849 18.50 -24.45 -3.42
CA THR A 849 18.29 -25.13 -2.13
C THR A 849 16.81 -25.39 -1.86
N PHE A 850 16.54 -26.22 -0.84
CA PHE A 850 15.18 -26.48 -0.37
C PHE A 850 14.40 -25.18 -0.14
N PHE A 851 14.99 -24.23 0.59
CA PHE A 851 14.29 -23.00 0.93
C PHE A 851 14.12 -22.05 -0.26
N HIS A 852 15.00 -22.08 -1.27
CA HIS A 852 14.79 -21.32 -2.50
C HIS A 852 13.59 -21.85 -3.31
N LEU A 853 13.44 -23.18 -3.41
CA LEU A 853 12.48 -23.81 -4.32
C LEU A 853 11.15 -24.22 -3.67
N THR A 854 11.09 -24.33 -2.34
CA THR A 854 9.91 -24.84 -1.63
C THR A 854 9.13 -23.71 -0.95
N GLU A 855 7.84 -23.62 -1.25
CA GLU A 855 6.91 -22.79 -0.50
C GLU A 855 6.58 -23.45 0.85
N VAL A 856 6.84 -22.74 1.95
CA VAL A 856 6.76 -23.29 3.32
C VAL A 856 5.54 -22.79 4.09
N PHE A 857 4.93 -21.68 3.65
CA PHE A 857 3.67 -21.13 4.18
C PHE A 857 3.67 -20.85 5.70
N GLY A 858 4.67 -20.09 6.16
CA GLY A 858 4.79 -19.69 7.56
C GLY A 858 5.82 -18.58 7.75
N PRO A 859 6.14 -18.19 9.00
CA PRO A 859 6.85 -16.94 9.29
C PRO A 859 8.37 -17.08 9.16
N VAL A 860 8.85 -17.50 7.98
CA VAL A 860 10.26 -17.68 7.66
C VAL A 860 10.63 -16.90 6.40
N LEU A 861 11.62 -16.02 6.52
CA LEU A 861 12.22 -15.25 5.42
C LEU A 861 13.62 -15.81 5.11
N GLY A 862 13.97 -15.91 3.82
CA GLY A 862 15.31 -16.28 3.37
C GLY A 862 15.98 -15.12 2.65
N LEU A 863 17.22 -14.79 3.02
CA LEU A 863 18.02 -13.79 2.34
C LEU A 863 18.94 -14.45 1.32
N MET A 864 18.86 -13.96 0.10
CA MET A 864 19.73 -14.33 -1.02
C MET A 864 20.60 -13.14 -1.41
N ARG A 865 21.78 -13.44 -1.95
CA ARG A 865 22.69 -12.45 -2.51
C ARG A 865 22.64 -12.53 -4.03
N ALA A 866 22.61 -11.36 -4.67
CA ALA A 866 22.90 -11.21 -6.10
C ALA A 866 23.95 -10.11 -6.27
N GLU A 867 24.82 -10.20 -7.27
CA GLU A 867 25.81 -9.17 -7.58
C GLU A 867 25.20 -8.06 -8.46
N THR A 868 24.20 -8.38 -9.27
CA THR A 868 23.55 -7.47 -10.22
C THR A 868 22.03 -7.57 -10.18
N LEU A 869 21.33 -6.58 -10.76
CA LEU A 869 19.88 -6.63 -10.90
C LEU A 869 19.45 -7.78 -11.81
N GLU A 870 20.20 -8.02 -12.88
CA GLU A 870 19.94 -9.10 -13.84
C GLU A 870 20.01 -10.47 -13.15
N GLU A 871 21.06 -10.71 -12.36
CA GLU A 871 21.18 -11.93 -11.55
C GLU A 871 20.02 -12.02 -10.55
N ALA A 872 19.63 -10.92 -9.90
CA ALA A 872 18.50 -10.93 -8.98
C ALA A 872 17.17 -11.32 -9.65
N ILE A 873 16.95 -10.86 -10.89
CA ILE A 873 15.79 -11.25 -11.71
C ILE A 873 15.86 -12.73 -12.07
N GLU A 874 17.04 -13.24 -12.46
CA GLU A 874 17.25 -14.67 -12.75
C GLU A 874 16.94 -15.54 -11.51
N LEU A 875 17.40 -15.12 -10.32
CA LEU A 875 17.09 -15.79 -9.06
C LEU A 875 15.59 -15.76 -8.75
N GLN A 876 14.95 -14.58 -8.87
CA GLN A 876 13.52 -14.42 -8.63
C GLN A 876 12.68 -15.29 -9.58
N ASN A 877 13.06 -15.37 -10.85
CA ASN A 877 12.37 -16.17 -11.86
C ASN A 877 12.74 -17.66 -11.81
N GLY A 878 13.82 -18.02 -11.09
CA GLY A 878 14.42 -19.36 -11.05
C GLY A 878 13.67 -20.42 -10.24
N ASN A 879 12.48 -20.10 -9.74
CA ASN A 879 11.57 -21.07 -9.11
C ASN A 879 10.33 -21.33 -10.00
N ASP A 880 9.61 -22.42 -9.70
CA ASP A 880 8.48 -22.88 -10.52
C ASP A 880 7.22 -22.00 -10.39
N PHE A 881 7.24 -20.95 -9.56
CA PHE A 881 6.10 -20.08 -9.27
C PHE A 881 6.28 -18.69 -9.87
N GLY A 882 5.16 -17.97 -10.00
CA GLY A 882 5.12 -16.64 -10.61
C GLY A 882 3.92 -15.83 -10.13
N LEU A 883 3.68 -15.80 -8.82
CA LEU A 883 2.52 -15.15 -8.23
C LEU A 883 2.76 -13.65 -7.96
N THR A 884 3.50 -13.32 -6.90
CA THR A 884 3.88 -11.94 -6.58
C THR A 884 5.39 -11.74 -6.66
N GLY A 885 5.82 -10.52 -7.00
CA GLY A 885 7.21 -10.10 -6.98
C GLY A 885 7.32 -8.62 -6.67
N GLY A 886 8.36 -8.23 -5.94
CA GLY A 886 8.61 -6.84 -5.58
C GLY A 886 9.99 -6.36 -6.01
N LEU A 887 10.10 -5.07 -6.32
CA LEU A 887 11.36 -4.34 -6.43
C LEU A 887 11.34 -3.11 -5.53
N GLN A 888 12.39 -2.94 -4.74
CA GLN A 888 12.69 -1.71 -4.01
C GLN A 888 13.87 -1.03 -4.71
N SER A 889 13.60 0.08 -5.41
CA SER A 889 14.59 0.92 -6.08
C SER A 889 14.01 2.31 -6.38
N LEU A 890 14.78 3.36 -6.09
CA LEU A 890 14.47 4.72 -6.49
C LEU A 890 14.97 5.07 -7.91
N ASP A 891 15.51 4.09 -8.63
CA ASP A 891 15.96 4.25 -10.00
C ASP A 891 14.92 3.73 -11.00
N ALA A 892 14.34 4.64 -11.79
CA ALA A 892 13.30 4.30 -12.75
C ALA A 892 13.80 3.38 -13.89
N ASP A 893 15.11 3.39 -14.21
CA ASP A 893 15.67 2.53 -15.25
C ASP A 893 15.84 1.09 -14.75
N GLU A 894 16.22 0.91 -13.48
CA GLU A 894 16.19 -0.41 -12.81
C GLU A 894 14.75 -0.95 -12.77
N VAL A 895 13.79 -0.09 -12.45
CA VAL A 895 12.37 -0.46 -12.38
C VAL A 895 11.84 -0.88 -13.75
N ARG A 896 12.16 -0.12 -14.82
CA ARG A 896 11.80 -0.50 -16.19
C ARG A 896 12.38 -1.86 -16.56
N THR A 897 13.69 -2.05 -16.32
CA THR A 897 14.40 -3.30 -16.61
C THR A 897 13.76 -4.50 -15.90
N TRP A 898 13.42 -4.34 -14.63
CA TRP A 898 12.75 -5.36 -13.84
C TRP A 898 11.34 -5.65 -14.35
N LEU A 899 10.52 -4.62 -14.59
CA LEU A 899 9.15 -4.79 -15.09
C LEU A 899 9.08 -5.45 -16.47
N ASP A 900 10.11 -5.28 -17.30
CA ASP A 900 10.19 -5.92 -18.62
C ASP A 900 10.57 -7.40 -18.55
N SER A 901 11.24 -7.82 -17.47
CA SER A 901 11.92 -9.12 -17.36
C SER A 901 11.36 -10.05 -16.27
N VAL A 902 10.62 -9.54 -15.29
CA VAL A 902 10.09 -10.33 -14.17
C VAL A 902 8.93 -11.22 -14.59
N ASP A 903 8.97 -12.50 -14.18
CA ASP A 903 7.95 -13.50 -14.48
C ASP A 903 6.95 -13.69 -13.33
N VAL A 904 6.20 -12.63 -13.02
CA VAL A 904 5.14 -12.65 -12.00
C VAL A 904 3.82 -12.09 -12.52
N GLY A 905 2.71 -12.63 -12.04
CA GLY A 905 1.39 -12.11 -12.33
C GLY A 905 1.09 -10.77 -11.63
N ASN A 906 1.60 -10.56 -10.41
CA ASN A 906 1.43 -9.32 -9.65
C ASN A 906 2.81 -8.74 -9.29
N ALA A 907 3.16 -7.62 -9.92
CA ALA A 907 4.41 -6.91 -9.73
C ALA A 907 4.20 -5.66 -8.87
N TYR A 908 5.07 -5.44 -7.88
CA TYR A 908 5.00 -4.29 -6.97
C TYR A 908 6.32 -3.53 -6.93
N VAL A 909 6.26 -2.20 -6.93
CA VAL A 909 7.45 -1.32 -6.92
C VAL A 909 7.36 -0.33 -5.76
N ASN A 910 8.39 -0.31 -4.93
CA ASN A 910 8.53 0.58 -3.76
C ASN A 910 7.35 0.50 -2.78
N ARG A 911 6.87 -0.73 -2.55
CA ARG A 911 5.82 -1.08 -1.59
C ARG A 911 5.87 -2.58 -1.27
N GLY A 912 5.14 -3.02 -0.24
CA GLY A 912 4.92 -4.44 0.04
C GLY A 912 4.18 -5.18 -1.09
N ILE A 913 4.34 -6.52 -1.12
CA ILE A 913 3.81 -7.40 -2.20
C ILE A 913 2.52 -8.14 -1.83
N THR A 914 1.86 -7.75 -0.72
CA THR A 914 0.64 -8.37 -0.19
C THR A 914 -0.47 -7.34 -0.04
N GLY A 915 -1.72 -7.80 0.14
CA GLY A 915 -2.88 -6.91 0.27
C GLY A 915 -3.34 -6.34 -1.07
N ALA A 916 -3.43 -7.21 -2.08
CA ALA A 916 -4.00 -6.84 -3.36
C ALA A 916 -5.47 -6.43 -3.18
N ILE A 917 -5.85 -5.32 -3.80
CA ILE A 917 -7.21 -4.77 -3.75
C ILE A 917 -7.89 -5.08 -5.09
N VAL A 918 -9.15 -5.54 -5.03
CA VAL A 918 -9.98 -5.86 -6.20
C VAL A 918 -9.98 -4.69 -7.20
N GLN A 919 -9.93 -5.00 -8.49
CA GLN A 919 -9.75 -4.07 -9.61
C GLN A 919 -8.39 -3.34 -9.63
N ARG A 920 -7.89 -2.80 -8.51
CA ARG A 920 -6.61 -2.08 -8.46
C ARG A 920 -5.45 -3.02 -8.81
N GLN A 921 -5.31 -4.12 -8.07
CA GLN A 921 -4.29 -5.12 -8.30
C GLN A 921 -4.93 -6.50 -8.45
N SER A 922 -5.77 -6.69 -9.48
CA SER A 922 -6.36 -8.01 -9.78
C SER A 922 -5.32 -9.14 -9.62
N PHE A 923 -5.73 -10.18 -8.91
CA PHE A 923 -4.80 -11.10 -8.27
C PHE A 923 -4.78 -12.45 -8.97
N GLY A 924 -3.57 -12.94 -9.27
CA GLY A 924 -3.37 -14.27 -9.84
C GLY A 924 -1.98 -14.41 -10.48
N GLY A 925 -1.48 -15.63 -10.55
CA GLY A 925 -0.08 -15.91 -10.91
C GLY A 925 0.12 -16.54 -12.28
N TRP A 926 1.39 -16.76 -12.62
CA TRP A 926 1.84 -17.55 -13.76
C TRP A 926 2.53 -18.83 -13.28
N LYS A 927 2.96 -19.68 -14.22
CA LYS A 927 3.67 -20.95 -13.92
C LYS A 927 2.82 -21.84 -13.00
N LYS A 928 3.42 -22.50 -11.99
CA LYS A 928 2.69 -23.35 -11.02
C LYS A 928 1.83 -22.57 -10.02
N SER A 929 1.73 -21.25 -10.12
CA SER A 929 0.82 -20.44 -9.29
C SER A 929 -0.59 -20.36 -9.87
N SER A 930 -0.85 -20.95 -11.04
CA SER A 930 -2.18 -21.00 -11.62
C SER A 930 -2.44 -22.33 -12.35
N VAL A 931 -3.71 -22.73 -12.41
CA VAL A 931 -4.22 -23.89 -13.14
C VAL A 931 -5.38 -23.44 -14.04
N GLY A 932 -5.33 -23.84 -15.31
CA GLY A 932 -6.26 -23.39 -16.34
C GLY A 932 -5.80 -22.11 -17.04
N LEU A 933 -6.74 -21.28 -17.49
CA LEU A 933 -6.41 -20.08 -18.26
C LEU A 933 -5.63 -19.02 -17.46
N GLY A 934 -5.86 -18.94 -16.15
CA GLY A 934 -5.19 -17.98 -15.25
C GLY A 934 -5.68 -16.54 -15.39
N SER A 935 -6.99 -16.33 -15.64
CA SER A 935 -7.59 -15.00 -15.46
C SER A 935 -7.60 -14.64 -13.98
N LYS A 936 -7.23 -13.40 -13.65
CA LYS A 936 -7.05 -12.95 -12.28
C LYS A 936 -8.37 -12.74 -11.54
N ALA A 937 -8.45 -13.21 -10.29
CA ALA A 937 -9.52 -12.85 -9.38
C ALA A 937 -9.55 -11.33 -9.20
N GLY A 938 -10.75 -10.75 -9.23
CA GLY A 938 -10.96 -9.30 -9.16
C GLY A 938 -10.49 -8.57 -10.42
N GLY A 939 -10.19 -9.31 -11.49
CA GLY A 939 -9.85 -8.81 -12.82
C GLY A 939 -11.05 -8.85 -13.78
N PRO A 940 -10.94 -8.18 -14.94
CA PRO A 940 -12.05 -8.01 -15.89
C PRO A 940 -12.50 -9.32 -16.58
N ASN A 941 -11.69 -10.37 -16.53
CA ASN A 941 -11.95 -11.63 -17.25
C ASN A 941 -12.37 -12.80 -16.33
N TYR A 942 -12.44 -12.61 -15.01
CA TYR A 942 -12.67 -13.73 -14.08
C TYR A 942 -14.06 -14.35 -14.23
N VAL A 943 -15.11 -13.52 -14.32
CA VAL A 943 -16.50 -14.00 -14.47
C VAL A 943 -16.69 -14.72 -15.80
N MET A 944 -15.94 -14.34 -16.84
CA MET A 944 -15.99 -15.00 -18.16
C MET A 944 -15.47 -16.44 -18.14
N LEU A 945 -14.84 -16.90 -17.05
CA LEU A 945 -14.44 -18.29 -16.87
C LEU A 945 -15.61 -19.18 -16.48
N MET A 946 -16.71 -18.64 -15.95
CA MET A 946 -17.77 -19.42 -15.29
C MET A 946 -18.83 -19.95 -16.29
N GLY A 947 -18.37 -20.41 -17.44
CA GLY A 947 -19.20 -20.90 -18.53
C GLY A 947 -18.40 -21.17 -19.79
N THR A 948 -19.13 -21.38 -20.88
CA THR A 948 -18.58 -21.62 -22.22
C THR A 948 -19.01 -20.52 -23.18
N TRP A 949 -18.19 -20.28 -24.18
CA TRP A 949 -18.46 -19.32 -25.24
C TRP A 949 -18.64 -20.05 -26.56
N ALA A 950 -19.67 -19.67 -27.31
CA ALA A 950 -19.90 -20.15 -28.66
C ALA A 950 -19.88 -18.98 -29.65
N ASP A 951 -19.53 -19.27 -30.90
CA ASP A 951 -19.58 -18.28 -31.97
C ASP A 951 -21.03 -17.83 -32.23
N ALA A 952 -21.25 -16.53 -32.38
CA ALA A 952 -22.57 -15.95 -32.62
C ALA A 952 -22.54 -15.00 -33.82
N PRO A 953 -23.67 -14.82 -34.55
CA PRO A 953 -23.72 -13.90 -35.68
C PRO A 953 -23.30 -12.48 -35.30
N ALA A 954 -22.37 -11.91 -36.06
CA ALA A 954 -21.90 -10.55 -35.85
C ALA A 954 -23.01 -9.51 -36.07
N LEU A 955 -23.08 -8.49 -35.19
CA LEU A 955 -23.71 -7.20 -35.54
C LEU A 955 -22.97 -6.62 -36.76
N GLU A 956 -23.65 -5.89 -37.67
CA GLU A 956 -23.03 -5.39 -38.92
C GLU A 956 -21.61 -4.84 -38.69
N ALA A 957 -20.60 -5.59 -39.13
CA ALA A 957 -19.19 -5.35 -38.79
C ALA A 957 -18.34 -5.09 -40.04
N PRO A 958 -17.29 -4.26 -39.92
CA PRO A 958 -16.28 -4.12 -40.96
C PRO A 958 -15.61 -5.47 -41.26
N ARG A 959 -15.28 -5.72 -42.53
CA ARG A 959 -14.49 -6.86 -42.98
C ARG A 959 -13.06 -6.41 -43.25
N THR A 960 -12.08 -7.13 -42.72
CA THR A 960 -10.68 -6.80 -42.92
C THR A 960 -9.90 -8.04 -43.34
N ALA A 961 -9.53 -8.10 -44.62
CA ALA A 961 -8.66 -9.15 -45.15
C ALA A 961 -7.19 -8.94 -44.72
N THR A 962 -6.44 -10.04 -44.65
CA THR A 962 -4.99 -10.04 -44.42
C THR A 962 -4.29 -10.82 -45.54
N ALA A 963 -2.96 -10.70 -45.62
CA ALA A 963 -2.19 -11.50 -46.56
C ALA A 963 -2.37 -13.02 -46.34
N LEU A 964 -2.61 -13.46 -45.10
CA LEU A 964 -2.93 -14.86 -44.82
C LEU A 964 -4.27 -15.22 -45.47
N ILE A 965 -5.34 -14.49 -45.12
CA ILE A 965 -6.71 -14.76 -45.61
C ILE A 965 -6.76 -14.78 -47.15
N ASN A 966 -6.12 -13.81 -47.81
CA ASN A 966 -6.11 -13.70 -49.27
C ASN A 966 -5.44 -14.88 -49.98
N ASN A 967 -4.58 -15.62 -49.28
CA ASN A 967 -3.84 -16.76 -49.82
C ASN A 967 -4.50 -18.11 -49.48
N LEU A 968 -5.62 -18.12 -48.75
CA LEU A 968 -6.35 -19.34 -48.41
C LEU A 968 -7.33 -19.73 -49.50
N ASP A 969 -7.33 -21.01 -49.87
CA ASP A 969 -8.33 -21.61 -50.75
C ASP A 969 -9.47 -22.24 -49.91
N LEU A 970 -10.33 -21.39 -49.36
CA LEU A 970 -11.47 -21.77 -48.51
C LEU A 970 -12.80 -21.30 -49.10
N PRO A 971 -13.94 -21.91 -48.71
CA PRO A 971 -15.27 -21.43 -49.07
C PRO A 971 -15.45 -19.93 -48.75
N GLY A 972 -16.16 -19.20 -49.60
CA GLY A 972 -16.34 -17.75 -49.43
C GLY A 972 -17.00 -17.33 -48.12
N GLU A 973 -17.84 -18.19 -47.54
CA GLU A 973 -18.44 -17.96 -46.22
C GLU A 973 -17.40 -18.05 -45.09
N ASP A 974 -16.43 -18.97 -45.19
CA ASP A 974 -15.34 -19.11 -44.22
C ASP A 974 -14.35 -17.95 -44.34
N ILE A 975 -14.07 -17.49 -45.57
CA ILE A 975 -13.27 -16.27 -45.79
C ILE A 975 -13.95 -15.05 -45.18
N GLU A 976 -15.25 -14.85 -45.43
CA GLU A 976 -16.01 -13.76 -44.83
C GLU A 976 -16.00 -13.82 -43.29
N TRP A 977 -16.13 -15.02 -42.72
CA TRP A 977 -16.08 -15.23 -41.28
C TRP A 977 -14.70 -14.87 -40.71
N LEU A 978 -13.61 -15.28 -41.38
CA LEU A 978 -12.24 -14.93 -40.99
C LEU A 978 -11.96 -13.41 -41.08
N GLU A 979 -12.49 -12.73 -42.09
CA GLU A 979 -12.36 -11.28 -42.23
C GLU A 979 -13.06 -10.51 -41.09
N LYS A 980 -14.23 -10.99 -40.66
CA LYS A 980 -14.96 -10.44 -39.50
C LYS A 980 -14.21 -10.72 -38.21
N ALA A 981 -13.70 -11.93 -38.04
CA ALA A 981 -12.92 -12.30 -36.86
C ALA A 981 -11.65 -11.45 -36.73
N ASN A 982 -10.93 -11.23 -37.83
CA ASN A 982 -9.75 -10.36 -37.84
C ASN A 982 -10.09 -8.89 -37.51
N ALA A 983 -11.23 -8.38 -37.98
CA ALA A 983 -11.71 -7.05 -37.58
C ALA A 983 -12.11 -7.00 -36.09
N SER A 984 -12.69 -8.08 -35.57
CA SER A 984 -12.99 -8.22 -34.14
C SER A 984 -11.73 -8.27 -33.29
N ASP A 985 -10.68 -8.96 -33.74
CA ASP A 985 -9.36 -9.01 -33.11
C ASP A 985 -8.71 -7.63 -33.05
N GLU A 986 -8.73 -6.88 -34.17
CA GLU A 986 -8.23 -5.50 -34.21
C GLU A 986 -8.95 -4.63 -33.16
N ARG A 987 -10.29 -4.70 -33.11
CA ARG A 987 -11.08 -3.95 -32.14
C ARG A 987 -10.70 -4.34 -30.72
N ALA A 988 -10.76 -5.62 -30.38
CA ALA A 988 -10.47 -6.11 -29.04
C ALA A 988 -9.01 -5.80 -28.61
N TRP A 989 -8.07 -5.83 -29.55
CA TRP A 989 -6.68 -5.41 -29.29
C TRP A 989 -6.60 -3.91 -29.00
N SER A 990 -7.22 -3.08 -29.84
CA SER A 990 -7.20 -1.62 -29.69
C SER A 990 -7.95 -1.12 -28.45
N THR A 991 -8.94 -1.87 -27.97
CA THR A 991 -9.74 -1.47 -26.81
C THR A 991 -9.24 -2.13 -25.53
N GLU A 992 -8.92 -3.42 -25.53
CA GLU A 992 -8.70 -4.22 -24.31
C GLU A 992 -7.28 -4.77 -24.22
N PHE A 993 -6.87 -5.67 -25.13
CA PHE A 993 -5.67 -6.48 -24.92
C PHE A 993 -4.36 -5.74 -25.19
N GLY A 994 -4.36 -4.83 -26.16
CA GLY A 994 -3.19 -4.02 -26.54
C GLY A 994 -3.10 -2.68 -25.80
N THR A 995 -4.00 -2.42 -24.85
CA THR A 995 -4.07 -1.14 -24.12
C THR A 995 -3.95 -1.38 -22.62
N PRO A 996 -2.78 -1.17 -22.01
CA PRO A 996 -2.64 -1.16 -20.55
C PRO A 996 -3.51 -0.07 -19.93
N ARG A 997 -4.10 -0.34 -18.77
CA ARG A 997 -5.04 0.57 -18.10
C ARG A 997 -4.75 0.68 -16.63
N ASP A 998 -4.92 1.89 -16.09
CA ASP A 998 -5.01 2.11 -14.65
C ASP A 998 -6.48 2.38 -14.29
N PRO A 999 -7.23 1.37 -13.82
CA PRO A 999 -8.64 1.54 -13.47
C PRO A 999 -8.83 2.30 -12.15
N SER A 1000 -7.79 2.42 -11.32
CA SER A 1000 -7.87 3.04 -10.00
C SER A 1000 -7.85 4.57 -10.07
N GLY A 1001 -7.06 5.13 -11.01
CA GLY A 1001 -6.93 6.56 -11.21
C GLY A 1001 -6.32 7.32 -10.04
N LEU A 1002 -5.60 6.63 -9.13
CA LEU A 1002 -4.98 7.25 -7.97
C LEU A 1002 -3.77 8.09 -8.39
N THR A 1003 -3.55 9.21 -7.71
CA THR A 1003 -2.43 10.11 -7.99
C THR A 1003 -1.14 9.66 -7.32
N VAL A 1004 -1.24 8.95 -6.20
CA VAL A 1004 -0.09 8.53 -5.37
C VAL A 1004 0.42 7.13 -5.71
N GLU A 1005 -0.33 6.35 -6.49
CA GLU A 1005 -0.01 4.96 -6.82
C GLU A 1005 -0.55 4.60 -8.20
N ALA A 1006 0.32 4.16 -9.11
CA ALA A 1006 -0.10 3.60 -10.39
C ALA A 1006 -0.49 2.14 -10.20
N ASN A 1007 -1.64 1.75 -10.75
CA ASN A 1007 -2.17 0.39 -10.70
C ASN A 1007 -2.51 -0.09 -12.09
N ILE A 1008 -1.49 -0.48 -12.84
CA ILE A 1008 -1.58 -0.76 -14.27
C ILE A 1008 -1.90 -2.24 -14.47
N PHE A 1009 -3.07 -2.51 -15.04
CA PHE A 1009 -3.44 -3.81 -15.58
C PHE A 1009 -3.03 -3.87 -17.05
N ARG A 1010 -2.26 -4.90 -17.41
CA ARG A 1010 -1.78 -5.12 -18.78
C ARG A 1010 -1.81 -6.60 -19.16
N TYR A 1011 -1.76 -6.85 -20.46
CA TYR A 1011 -1.63 -8.19 -21.01
C TYR A 1011 -0.22 -8.38 -21.59
N ARG A 1012 0.40 -9.52 -21.32
CA ARG A 1012 1.71 -9.92 -21.85
C ARG A 1012 1.50 -11.07 -22.85
N PRO A 1013 2.26 -11.13 -23.96
CA PRO A 1013 2.22 -12.29 -24.83
C PRO A 1013 2.46 -13.60 -24.08
N ALA A 1014 1.72 -14.64 -24.41
CA ALA A 1014 1.90 -15.97 -23.85
C ALA A 1014 2.73 -16.86 -24.78
N ASP A 1015 3.44 -17.82 -24.19
CA ASP A 1015 3.99 -18.97 -24.90
C ASP A 1015 2.87 -20.01 -25.07
N VAL A 1016 2.55 -20.34 -26.32
CA VAL A 1016 1.41 -21.21 -26.65
C VAL A 1016 1.83 -22.29 -27.63
N VAL A 1017 1.48 -23.53 -27.29
CA VAL A 1017 1.45 -24.65 -28.22
C VAL A 1017 0.06 -24.70 -28.85
N LEU A 1018 -0.03 -24.46 -30.15
CA LEU A 1018 -1.24 -24.72 -30.93
C LEU A 1018 -1.21 -26.18 -31.37
N LEU A 1019 -2.10 -26.99 -30.81
CA LEU A 1019 -2.26 -28.40 -31.14
C LEU A 1019 -3.39 -28.55 -32.16
N VAL A 1020 -3.05 -29.02 -33.37
CA VAL A 1020 -4.00 -29.23 -34.48
C VAL A 1020 -4.28 -30.72 -34.61
N ASN A 1021 -5.48 -31.13 -34.20
CA ASN A 1021 -5.89 -32.54 -34.20
C ASN A 1021 -6.48 -32.98 -35.55
N ASP A 1022 -6.66 -34.29 -35.72
CA ASP A 1022 -7.11 -34.89 -36.99
C ASP A 1022 -8.47 -34.35 -37.48
N ASP A 1023 -9.35 -33.98 -36.55
CA ASP A 1023 -10.69 -33.43 -36.79
C ASP A 1023 -10.74 -31.89 -36.87
N ALA A 1024 -9.59 -31.21 -36.83
CA ALA A 1024 -9.51 -29.76 -36.92
C ALA A 1024 -10.10 -29.22 -38.23
N LEU A 1025 -10.86 -28.13 -38.13
CA LEU A 1025 -11.41 -27.45 -39.30
C LEU A 1025 -10.42 -26.42 -39.87
N PRO A 1026 -10.23 -26.33 -41.20
CA PRO A 1026 -9.29 -25.39 -41.82
C PRO A 1026 -9.51 -23.93 -41.40
N ARG A 1027 -10.77 -23.49 -41.33
CA ARG A 1027 -11.13 -22.12 -40.92
C ARG A 1027 -10.75 -21.82 -39.46
N GLU A 1028 -10.85 -22.81 -38.57
CA GLU A 1028 -10.54 -22.62 -37.14
C GLU A 1028 -9.02 -22.58 -36.90
N VAL A 1029 -8.27 -23.38 -37.65
CA VAL A 1029 -6.80 -23.29 -37.69
C VAL A 1029 -6.37 -21.92 -38.23
N ALA A 1030 -6.99 -21.43 -39.32
CA ALA A 1030 -6.70 -20.08 -39.83
C ALA A 1030 -7.03 -19.00 -38.79
N ARG A 1031 -8.16 -19.13 -38.08
CA ARG A 1031 -8.60 -18.20 -37.04
C ARG A 1031 -7.66 -18.10 -35.85
N THR A 1032 -7.17 -19.23 -35.35
CA THR A 1032 -6.23 -19.29 -34.22
C THR A 1032 -4.87 -18.72 -34.61
N LEU A 1033 -4.40 -18.95 -35.85
CA LEU A 1033 -3.20 -18.32 -36.39
C LEU A 1033 -3.33 -16.78 -36.49
N LEU A 1034 -4.52 -16.27 -36.84
CA LEU A 1034 -4.79 -14.82 -36.84
C LEU A 1034 -4.73 -14.24 -35.41
N ALA A 1035 -5.33 -14.91 -34.42
CA ALA A 1035 -5.27 -14.49 -33.01
C ALA A 1035 -3.84 -14.49 -32.47
N ALA A 1036 -3.09 -15.58 -32.72
CA ALA A 1036 -1.69 -15.70 -32.30
C ALA A 1036 -0.83 -14.58 -32.89
N ARG A 1037 -1.03 -14.27 -34.18
CA ARG A 1037 -0.32 -13.18 -34.85
C ARG A 1037 -0.68 -11.81 -34.29
N ARG A 1038 -1.97 -11.56 -34.01
CA ARG A 1038 -2.43 -10.29 -33.43
C ARG A 1038 -1.83 -10.05 -32.04
N SER A 1039 -1.85 -11.09 -31.22
CA SER A 1039 -1.40 -11.03 -29.82
C SER A 1039 0.11 -10.97 -29.66
N GLY A 1040 0.86 -11.32 -30.70
CA GLY A 1040 2.31 -11.47 -30.62
C GLY A 1040 2.74 -12.67 -29.78
N ALA A 1041 1.84 -13.63 -29.53
CA ALA A 1041 2.12 -14.84 -28.77
C ALA A 1041 3.27 -15.64 -29.40
N HIS A 1042 4.12 -16.22 -28.55
CA HIS A 1042 5.19 -17.10 -28.99
C HIS A 1042 4.59 -18.47 -29.33
N LEU A 1043 4.44 -18.72 -30.63
CA LEU A 1043 3.69 -19.85 -31.14
C LEU A 1043 4.59 -21.03 -31.53
N ARG A 1044 4.24 -22.22 -31.02
CA ARG A 1044 4.69 -23.51 -31.56
C ARG A 1044 3.50 -24.27 -32.11
N VAL A 1045 3.54 -24.72 -33.36
CA VAL A 1045 2.45 -25.47 -33.97
C VAL A 1045 2.80 -26.95 -34.04
N LEU A 1046 2.00 -27.78 -33.38
CA LEU A 1046 2.08 -29.23 -33.44
C LEU A 1046 0.85 -29.75 -34.17
N GLN A 1047 1.03 -30.61 -35.16
CA GLN A 1047 -0.07 -31.25 -35.88
C GLN A 1047 -0.04 -32.77 -35.71
N SER A 1048 -1.22 -33.36 -35.59
CA SER A 1048 -1.37 -34.80 -35.65
C SER A 1048 -1.09 -35.33 -37.06
N PRO A 1049 -0.62 -36.58 -37.23
CA PRO A 1049 -0.31 -37.13 -38.56
C PRO A 1049 -1.53 -37.25 -39.49
N GLY A 1050 -2.74 -37.33 -38.92
CA GLY A 1050 -3.99 -37.56 -39.65
C GLY A 1050 -4.71 -36.29 -40.10
N VAL A 1051 -4.14 -35.10 -39.91
CA VAL A 1051 -4.78 -33.84 -40.34
C VAL A 1051 -5.08 -33.82 -41.83
N SER A 1052 -6.25 -33.26 -42.18
CA SER A 1052 -6.72 -33.17 -43.56
C SER A 1052 -5.84 -32.29 -44.44
N GLU A 1053 -5.84 -32.52 -45.77
CA GLU A 1053 -5.03 -31.72 -46.70
C GLU A 1053 -5.38 -30.22 -46.67
N PRO A 1054 -6.67 -29.80 -46.61
CA PRO A 1054 -7.02 -28.38 -46.49
C PRO A 1054 -6.46 -27.71 -45.22
N VAL A 1055 -6.31 -28.45 -44.11
CA VAL A 1055 -5.65 -27.93 -42.90
C VAL A 1055 -4.15 -27.73 -43.15
N LYS A 1056 -3.49 -28.68 -43.82
CA LYS A 1056 -2.07 -28.53 -44.18
C LYS A 1056 -1.84 -27.35 -45.12
N ASP A 1057 -2.76 -27.10 -46.05
CA ASP A 1057 -2.71 -25.94 -46.94
C ASP A 1057 -2.78 -24.62 -46.16
N VAL A 1058 -3.69 -24.52 -45.18
CA VAL A 1058 -3.77 -23.36 -44.27
C VAL A 1058 -2.47 -23.16 -43.49
N LEU A 1059 -1.91 -24.25 -42.95
CA LEU A 1059 -0.65 -24.22 -42.20
C LEU A 1059 0.53 -23.82 -43.09
N ALA A 1060 0.61 -24.33 -44.31
CA ALA A 1060 1.65 -23.99 -45.29
C ALA A 1060 1.55 -22.53 -45.80
N ALA A 1061 0.35 -21.96 -45.82
CA ALA A 1061 0.12 -20.56 -46.17
C ALA A 1061 0.56 -19.57 -45.07
N SER A 1062 0.80 -20.06 -43.84
CA SER A 1062 1.23 -19.26 -42.70
C SER A 1062 2.75 -19.37 -42.48
N PRO A 1063 3.45 -18.30 -42.09
CA PRO A 1063 4.90 -18.32 -41.85
C PRO A 1063 5.26 -18.95 -40.50
N VAL A 1064 4.70 -20.13 -40.17
CA VAL A 1064 4.90 -20.84 -38.91
C VAL A 1064 5.67 -22.13 -39.12
N HIS A 1065 6.49 -22.51 -38.14
CA HIS A 1065 7.08 -23.84 -38.12
C HIS A 1065 6.07 -24.85 -37.59
N VAL A 1066 5.83 -25.91 -38.35
CA VAL A 1066 4.90 -26.98 -38.02
C VAL A 1066 5.68 -28.26 -37.79
N GLU A 1067 5.47 -28.88 -36.64
CA GLU A 1067 6.01 -30.18 -36.29
C GLU A 1067 4.89 -31.22 -36.32
N THR A 1068 5.07 -32.32 -37.06
CA THR A 1068 4.15 -33.46 -36.99
C THR A 1068 4.58 -34.38 -35.86
N VAL A 1069 3.70 -34.60 -34.88
CA VAL A 1069 4.00 -35.36 -33.66
C VAL A 1069 2.92 -36.39 -33.40
N ASP A 1070 3.32 -37.67 -33.26
CA ASP A 1070 2.41 -38.71 -32.78
C ASP A 1070 2.03 -38.46 -31.31
N GLU A 1071 0.79 -38.78 -30.94
CA GLU A 1071 0.27 -38.54 -29.58
C GLU A 1071 1.16 -39.11 -28.46
N SER A 1072 1.70 -40.32 -28.64
CA SER A 1072 2.60 -40.94 -27.65
C SER A 1072 3.88 -40.13 -27.41
N VAL A 1073 4.40 -39.49 -28.46
CA VAL A 1073 5.57 -38.61 -28.39
C VAL A 1073 5.17 -37.27 -27.77
N LEU A 1074 4.02 -36.71 -28.15
CA LEU A 1074 3.46 -35.50 -27.56
C LEU A 1074 3.32 -35.62 -26.03
N ILE A 1075 2.67 -36.70 -25.56
CA ILE A 1075 2.52 -37.00 -24.13
C ILE A 1075 3.87 -37.09 -23.44
N THR A 1076 4.82 -37.82 -24.05
CA THR A 1076 6.17 -37.99 -23.47
C THR A 1076 6.89 -36.66 -23.34
N ASN A 1077 6.81 -35.81 -24.36
CA ASN A 1077 7.45 -34.49 -24.38
C ASN A 1077 6.80 -33.54 -23.37
N LEU A 1078 5.48 -33.53 -23.25
CA LEU A 1078 4.75 -32.74 -22.26
C LEU A 1078 5.04 -33.18 -20.83
N LEU A 1079 5.09 -34.49 -20.55
CA LEU A 1079 5.46 -35.00 -19.24
C LEU A 1079 6.89 -34.66 -18.83
N ARG A 1080 7.78 -34.48 -19.80
CA ARG A 1080 9.18 -34.06 -19.59
C ARG A 1080 9.37 -32.55 -19.55
N GLY A 1081 8.31 -31.77 -19.79
CA GLY A 1081 8.39 -30.31 -19.89
C GLY A 1081 9.17 -29.82 -21.11
N THR A 1082 9.22 -30.59 -22.19
CA THR A 1082 9.99 -30.24 -23.41
C THR A 1082 9.45 -28.98 -24.10
N TYR A 1083 8.18 -28.65 -23.86
CA TYR A 1083 7.50 -27.47 -24.39
C TYR A 1083 7.34 -26.34 -23.35
N ASP A 1084 7.81 -26.54 -22.12
CA ASP A 1084 7.61 -25.58 -21.05
C ASP A 1084 8.48 -24.34 -21.25
N VAL A 1085 7.93 -23.20 -20.85
CA VAL A 1085 8.69 -21.96 -20.65
C VAL A 1085 8.58 -21.61 -19.16
N GLY A 1086 9.74 -21.58 -18.48
CA GLY A 1086 9.80 -21.60 -17.03
C GLY A 1086 9.40 -22.99 -16.50
N ALA A 1087 8.14 -23.14 -16.08
CA ALA A 1087 7.62 -24.37 -15.47
C ALA A 1087 6.22 -24.81 -15.97
N SER A 1088 5.66 -24.14 -16.97
CA SER A 1088 4.32 -24.41 -17.49
C SER A 1088 4.24 -24.21 -19.00
N VAL A 1089 3.17 -24.69 -19.62
CA VAL A 1089 2.84 -24.41 -21.02
C VAL A 1089 1.32 -24.32 -21.20
N ARG A 1090 0.88 -23.45 -22.11
CA ARG A 1090 -0.51 -23.39 -22.58
C ARG A 1090 -0.65 -24.18 -23.88
N ILE A 1091 -1.64 -25.06 -23.95
CA ILE A 1091 -1.98 -25.83 -25.14
C ILE A 1091 -3.35 -25.37 -25.63
N ARG A 1092 -3.38 -24.58 -26.70
CA ARG A 1092 -4.63 -24.25 -27.39
C ARG A 1092 -4.92 -25.35 -28.40
N SER A 1093 -6.02 -26.08 -28.22
CA SER A 1093 -6.42 -27.16 -29.12
C SER A 1093 -7.37 -26.67 -30.21
N VAL A 1094 -7.18 -27.13 -31.44
CA VAL A 1094 -8.19 -27.09 -32.50
C VAL A 1094 -8.54 -28.53 -32.86
N GLY A 1095 -9.83 -28.86 -32.80
CA GLY A 1095 -10.29 -30.24 -32.77
C GLY A 1095 -10.22 -30.88 -31.38
N THR A 1096 -10.57 -32.15 -31.32
CA THR A 1096 -10.83 -32.88 -30.07
C THR A 1096 -9.54 -33.37 -29.41
N LEU A 1097 -9.36 -33.07 -28.12
CA LEU A 1097 -8.31 -33.69 -27.30
C LEU A 1097 -8.70 -35.11 -26.88
N SER A 1098 -7.76 -36.04 -26.93
CA SER A 1098 -8.01 -37.42 -26.48
C SER A 1098 -8.05 -37.55 -24.95
N ASP A 1099 -8.86 -38.51 -24.48
CA ASP A 1099 -8.91 -38.88 -23.06
C ASP A 1099 -7.55 -39.36 -22.56
N THR A 1100 -6.80 -40.08 -23.41
CA THR A 1100 -5.46 -40.57 -23.06
C THR A 1100 -4.50 -39.41 -22.78
N LEU A 1101 -4.54 -38.32 -23.55
CA LEU A 1101 -3.71 -37.15 -23.27
C LEU A 1101 -4.08 -36.52 -21.93
N ARG A 1102 -5.37 -36.33 -21.63
CA ARG A 1102 -5.85 -35.74 -20.37
C ARG A 1102 -5.45 -36.61 -19.16
N GLU A 1103 -5.73 -37.91 -19.22
CA GLU A 1103 -5.40 -38.87 -18.16
C GLU A 1103 -3.91 -38.83 -17.82
N ARG A 1104 -3.05 -38.78 -18.83
CA ARG A 1104 -1.61 -38.80 -18.63
C ARG A 1104 -1.09 -37.47 -18.09
N LEU A 1105 -1.71 -36.35 -18.45
CA LEU A 1105 -1.31 -35.02 -17.98
C LEU A 1105 -1.95 -34.58 -16.67
N ALA A 1106 -2.89 -35.34 -16.12
CA ALA A 1106 -3.51 -35.04 -14.81
C ALA A 1106 -2.50 -34.83 -13.66
N VAL A 1107 -1.28 -35.38 -13.78
CA VAL A 1107 -0.18 -35.19 -12.81
C VAL A 1107 0.53 -33.82 -12.92
N ARG A 1108 0.29 -33.08 -14.01
CA ARG A 1108 0.86 -31.76 -14.32
C ARG A 1108 -0.26 -30.71 -14.51
N PRO A 1109 -0.98 -30.32 -13.44
CA PRO A 1109 -2.10 -29.38 -13.54
C PRO A 1109 -1.68 -27.98 -14.03
N GLU A 1110 -0.38 -27.65 -13.97
CA GLU A 1110 0.17 -26.42 -14.53
C GLU A 1110 0.21 -26.39 -16.07
N VAL A 1111 -0.02 -27.53 -16.75
CA VAL A 1111 -0.18 -27.59 -18.20
C VAL A 1111 -1.65 -27.27 -18.52
N ALA A 1112 -1.90 -26.06 -19.03
CA ALA A 1112 -3.25 -25.62 -19.35
C ALA A 1112 -3.70 -26.22 -20.69
N LEU A 1113 -4.63 -27.17 -20.64
CA LEU A 1113 -5.33 -27.69 -21.81
C LEU A 1113 -6.53 -26.79 -22.12
N LEU A 1114 -6.47 -26.07 -23.24
CA LEU A 1114 -7.44 -25.04 -23.64
C LEU A 1114 -8.16 -25.49 -24.92
N ASP A 1115 -9.21 -26.28 -24.74
CA ASP A 1115 -10.00 -26.89 -25.81
C ASP A 1115 -11.41 -26.29 -25.97
N ASP A 1116 -11.62 -25.09 -25.43
CA ASP A 1116 -12.84 -24.31 -25.69
C ASP A 1116 -13.08 -24.13 -27.21
N PRO A 1117 -14.33 -24.04 -27.67
CA PRO A 1117 -14.63 -23.79 -29.08
C PRO A 1117 -13.91 -22.55 -29.63
N VAL A 1118 -13.45 -22.62 -30.87
CA VAL A 1118 -12.86 -21.46 -31.56
C VAL A 1118 -13.97 -20.48 -31.93
N THR A 1119 -13.81 -19.21 -31.57
CA THR A 1119 -14.83 -18.17 -31.83
C THR A 1119 -14.30 -17.08 -32.76
N SER A 1120 -15.18 -16.41 -33.52
CA SER A 1120 -14.83 -15.22 -34.29
C SER A 1120 -14.63 -13.99 -33.39
N SER A 1121 -15.14 -14.01 -32.16
CA SER A 1121 -14.97 -12.91 -31.21
C SER A 1121 -13.51 -12.77 -30.75
N GLY A 1122 -12.90 -11.63 -31.08
CA GLY A 1122 -11.59 -11.28 -30.57
C GLY A 1122 -11.59 -11.07 -29.05
N ARG A 1123 -12.71 -10.66 -28.45
CA ARG A 1123 -12.83 -10.48 -27.00
C ARG A 1123 -12.72 -11.79 -26.22
N VAL A 1124 -13.11 -12.90 -26.84
CA VAL A 1124 -13.07 -14.26 -26.27
C VAL A 1124 -11.76 -14.94 -26.63
N GLU A 1125 -11.45 -15.07 -27.92
CA GLU A 1125 -10.34 -15.90 -28.42
C GLU A 1125 -8.97 -15.32 -28.02
N LEU A 1126 -8.77 -14.00 -28.03
CA LEU A 1126 -7.45 -13.42 -27.71
C LEU A 1126 -6.98 -13.71 -26.27
N ARG A 1127 -7.88 -14.03 -25.33
CA ARG A 1127 -7.54 -14.38 -23.94
C ARG A 1127 -6.61 -15.60 -23.84
N TYR A 1128 -6.73 -16.55 -24.76
CA TYR A 1128 -5.90 -17.76 -24.76
C TYR A 1128 -4.42 -17.47 -25.10
N TRP A 1129 -4.17 -16.32 -25.73
CA TRP A 1129 -2.87 -15.96 -26.30
C TRP A 1129 -2.10 -14.93 -25.46
N VAL A 1130 -2.67 -14.46 -24.35
CA VAL A 1130 -2.07 -13.46 -23.47
C VAL A 1130 -2.15 -13.86 -21.99
N LYS A 1131 -1.17 -13.42 -21.19
CA LYS A 1131 -1.13 -13.55 -19.74
C LYS A 1131 -1.48 -12.21 -19.11
N GLU A 1132 -2.35 -12.19 -18.11
CA GLU A 1132 -2.66 -10.96 -17.39
C GLU A 1132 -1.55 -10.60 -16.41
N GLN A 1133 -1.28 -9.30 -16.24
CA GLN A 1133 -0.34 -8.79 -15.26
C GLN A 1133 -0.89 -7.53 -14.60
N ALA A 1134 -0.79 -7.46 -13.27
CA ALA A 1134 -1.03 -6.24 -12.52
C ALA A 1134 0.32 -5.67 -12.04
N VAL A 1135 0.55 -4.39 -12.30
CA VAL A 1135 1.74 -3.65 -11.87
C VAL A 1135 1.28 -2.54 -10.93
N SER A 1136 1.73 -2.57 -9.68
CA SER A 1136 1.45 -1.54 -8.70
C SER A 1136 2.72 -0.80 -8.29
N MET A 1137 2.75 0.52 -8.45
CA MET A 1137 3.96 1.31 -8.29
C MET A 1137 3.67 2.59 -7.51
N THR A 1138 4.37 2.77 -6.39
CA THR A 1138 4.33 4.01 -5.61
C THR A 1138 4.85 5.16 -6.47
N LEU A 1139 4.06 6.23 -6.62
CA LEU A 1139 4.40 7.40 -7.44
C LEU A 1139 4.93 8.57 -6.62
N HIS A 1140 5.00 8.42 -5.30
CA HIS A 1140 5.38 9.49 -4.39
C HIS A 1140 6.62 9.16 -3.57
N ARG A 1141 7.27 10.20 -3.06
CA ARG A 1141 8.34 10.16 -2.07
C ARG A 1141 7.92 11.00 -0.87
N PHE A 1142 7.59 10.33 0.24
CA PHE A 1142 7.04 10.97 1.44
C PHE A 1142 5.82 11.88 1.15
N GLY A 1143 4.93 11.43 0.28
CA GLY A 1143 3.71 12.13 -0.14
C GLY A 1143 3.88 13.04 -1.35
N ASN A 1144 5.11 13.38 -1.73
CA ASN A 1144 5.35 14.26 -2.87
C ASN A 1144 5.51 13.47 -4.17
N PRO A 1145 4.93 13.92 -5.29
CA PRO A 1145 5.00 13.20 -6.56
C PRO A 1145 6.45 13.10 -7.07
N VAL A 1146 6.79 11.96 -7.67
CA VAL A 1146 8.11 11.73 -8.27
C VAL A 1146 7.98 11.67 -9.79
N SER A 1147 8.43 12.73 -10.46
CA SER A 1147 8.30 12.94 -11.91
C SER A 1147 8.69 11.71 -12.74
N ALA A 1148 9.84 11.09 -12.43
CA ALA A 1148 10.33 9.91 -13.17
C ALA A 1148 9.41 8.69 -13.08
N PHE A 1149 8.75 8.45 -11.93
CA PHE A 1149 7.81 7.34 -11.76
C PHE A 1149 6.46 7.63 -12.42
N HIS A 1150 6.01 8.89 -12.42
CA HIS A 1150 4.85 9.29 -13.21
C HIS A 1150 5.09 9.13 -14.71
N GLU A 1151 6.27 9.56 -15.21
CA GLU A 1151 6.66 9.37 -16.61
C GLU A 1151 6.72 7.89 -16.99
N LEU A 1152 7.29 7.04 -16.13
CA LEU A 1152 7.32 5.59 -16.34
C LEU A 1152 5.90 5.00 -16.33
N ALA A 1153 5.01 5.44 -15.44
CA ALA A 1153 3.62 5.00 -15.42
C ALA A 1153 2.87 5.41 -16.71
N GLU A 1154 3.13 6.60 -17.25
CA GLU A 1154 2.59 7.03 -18.55
C GLU A 1154 3.20 6.26 -19.72
N GLU A 1155 4.48 5.90 -19.66
CA GLU A 1155 5.15 5.05 -20.65
C GLU A 1155 4.52 3.65 -20.68
N LEU A 1156 4.30 3.05 -19.51
CA LEU A 1156 3.67 1.72 -19.37
C LEU A 1156 2.21 1.67 -19.86
N LYS A 1157 1.56 2.83 -20.04
CA LYS A 1157 0.20 2.97 -20.57
C LYS A 1157 0.15 3.21 -22.09
N ARG A 1158 1.29 3.39 -22.75
CA ARG A 1158 1.41 3.55 -24.21
C ARG A 1158 1.85 2.24 -24.85
#